data_AF-A0A2T3KEM7-F1
#
_entry.id   AF-A0A2T3KEM7-F1
#
_cell.length_a   1.000
_cell.length_b   1.000
_cell.length_c   1.000
_cell.angle_alpha   90.00
_cell.angle_beta   90.00
_cell.angle_gamma   90.00
#
_symmetry.space_group_name_H-M   'P 1'
#
loop_
_entity.id
_entity.type
_entity.pdbx_description
1 polymer ?
#
loop_
_entity_poly.entity_id
_entity_poly.type
_entity_poly.pdbx_seq_one_letter_code
_entity_poly.pdbx_strand_id
1 'polypeptide(L)'
;METTSFISTKVATKLLKVLIKVLKNSVDKRNNELVRINDIFGNCEELAKFYIQPDCQQVNPADELEDETISSIRAGVFETINKFLNRDIVTRDGASQMFILADAGMGKTSLLMMVKLSHLMAFWPKNYQCKLLKLGATTLSDINDIENKSQTVLLLDSLDEDTQCKQGGTINRLTKILEATSCFYRVVITCRTQFFPETAGSAFNTMGKISFNNYDCPLVYLSLFTDEQVDEYLEKRYPRSLKFLFNQFYNPKLYDAKQSIRSIGSLQFRPFLLSHVETLLESHRQGATEYELYKGLVDTWLNREVIKLRQHHDKNINKDDLLKACIWLAETMQRQGRHTVALKHIQQLCHCDSHIILLEDSADRVIEGIDHIDIGTNSLLNRNSYGEFRFSHLSIREFLIVYGVELGILVDKGDPFHKTDNMIKFIKTVNKNKVGMFSNEKNGLLLTGFKLLDSRQLSNFDLKYASLEESDLRNASLSFINLEGANLQGANLDKANLEETNLKGANLQGVSLQGANLQGANLQGANLQDACLNGAILDNANLNSAMLTGAQLTILNLLQQKMSGASLRNANLRMADLSKANLEDANLTEACLTSAKLQASLFSRANFSNAHLDSADFKSSIFIEANFENADLTQADFGGCDFTNANLQGADLTGSDLTQARLTGSNITDSQRGVAIFRKYKNEKLNEIVS
;
A
#
# COMPACT_ATOMS: atom_id res chain seq x y z
N MET A 1 -26.06 50.50 -17.95
CA MET A 1 -26.73 49.29 -18.46
C MET A 1 -25.94 48.11 -17.94
N GLU A 2 -26.38 47.51 -16.84
CA GLU A 2 -25.69 46.39 -16.20
C GLU A 2 -25.66 45.21 -17.17
N THR A 3 -24.45 44.82 -17.56
CA THR A 3 -24.18 43.61 -18.33
C THR A 3 -24.74 42.42 -17.57
N THR A 4 -25.63 41.69 -18.24
CA THR A 4 -26.32 40.46 -17.82
C THR A 4 -25.37 39.47 -17.15
N SER A 5 -25.29 39.52 -15.82
CA SER A 5 -24.53 38.58 -15.02
C SER A 5 -25.32 37.27 -14.86
N PHE A 6 -24.62 36.14 -14.75
CA PHE A 6 -25.24 34.95 -14.18
C PHE A 6 -25.72 35.29 -12.78
N ILE A 7 -26.95 34.90 -12.47
CA ILE A 7 -27.47 34.99 -11.11
C ILE A 7 -26.53 34.17 -10.22
N SER A 8 -25.95 34.82 -9.20
CA SER A 8 -25.14 34.18 -8.15
C SER A 8 -25.86 32.93 -7.63
N THR A 9 -25.13 31.85 -7.37
CA THR A 9 -25.65 30.60 -6.78
C THR A 9 -26.50 30.83 -5.53
N LYS A 10 -26.17 31.85 -4.72
CA LYS A 10 -26.93 32.27 -3.54
C LYS A 10 -28.34 32.79 -3.87
N VAL A 11 -28.51 33.41 -5.02
CA VAL A 11 -29.80 33.95 -5.48
C VAL A 11 -30.59 32.84 -6.21
N ALA A 12 -29.94 31.98 -6.98
CA ALA A 12 -30.57 30.84 -7.64
C ALA A 12 -31.20 29.86 -6.63
N THR A 13 -30.51 29.55 -5.53
CA THR A 13 -31.04 28.69 -4.44
C THR A 13 -32.23 29.31 -3.71
N LYS A 14 -32.20 30.64 -3.49
CA LYS A 14 -33.29 31.36 -2.84
C LYS A 14 -34.54 31.45 -3.73
N LEU A 15 -34.33 31.66 -5.04
CA LEU A 15 -35.40 31.69 -6.05
C LEU A 15 -36.01 30.31 -6.29
N LEU A 16 -35.22 29.23 -6.24
CA LEU A 16 -35.72 27.86 -6.39
C LEU A 16 -36.79 27.52 -5.34
N LYS A 17 -36.59 27.91 -4.07
CA LYS A 17 -37.60 27.73 -3.00
C LYS A 17 -38.88 28.51 -3.26
N VAL A 18 -38.78 29.71 -3.83
CA VAL A 18 -39.94 30.54 -4.18
C VAL A 18 -40.68 29.93 -5.37
N LEU A 19 -39.96 29.50 -6.41
CA LEU A 19 -40.52 28.85 -7.58
C LEU A 19 -41.19 27.52 -7.24
N ILE A 20 -40.63 26.71 -6.33
CA ILE A 20 -41.24 25.46 -5.86
C ILE A 20 -42.53 25.71 -5.06
N LYS A 21 -42.60 26.83 -4.35
CA LYS A 21 -43.83 27.24 -3.65
C LYS A 21 -44.92 27.72 -4.63
N VAL A 22 -44.50 28.32 -5.75
CA VAL A 22 -45.37 28.72 -6.88
C VAL A 22 -45.75 27.52 -7.77
N LEU A 23 -44.89 26.52 -7.90
CA LEU A 23 -45.03 25.28 -8.68
C LEU A 23 -46.22 24.39 -8.27
N LYS A 24 -46.77 24.57 -7.06
CA LYS A 24 -48.01 23.88 -6.66
C LYS A 24 -49.24 24.38 -7.41
N ASN A 25 -49.18 25.58 -7.99
CA ASN A 25 -50.31 26.22 -8.65
C ASN A 25 -49.88 26.78 -10.03
N SER A 26 -50.22 26.07 -11.10
CA SER A 26 -50.08 26.38 -12.55
C SER A 26 -48.89 25.75 -13.32
N VAL A 27 -49.20 25.28 -14.55
CA VAL A 27 -48.35 24.49 -15.45
C VAL A 27 -47.79 25.38 -16.55
N ASP A 28 -46.47 25.66 -16.50
CA ASP A 28 -45.75 26.49 -17.48
C ASP A 28 -44.64 25.70 -18.21
N LYS A 29 -44.20 26.19 -19.38
CA LYS A 29 -43.08 25.67 -20.19
C LYS A 29 -41.78 25.43 -19.39
N ARG A 30 -41.56 26.21 -18.32
CA ARG A 30 -40.42 26.05 -17.39
C ARG A 30 -40.53 24.76 -16.56
N ASN A 31 -41.74 24.34 -16.20
CA ASN A 31 -41.97 23.14 -15.39
C ASN A 31 -41.66 21.87 -16.19
N ASN A 32 -42.07 21.83 -17.46
CA ASN A 32 -41.79 20.70 -18.34
C ASN A 32 -40.28 20.53 -18.58
N GLU A 33 -39.54 21.63 -18.68
CA GLU A 33 -38.08 21.58 -18.81
C GLU A 33 -37.40 21.07 -17.53
N LEU A 34 -37.87 21.48 -16.34
CA LEU A 34 -37.35 20.99 -15.06
C LEU A 34 -37.60 19.49 -14.88
N VAL A 35 -38.79 19.00 -15.25
CA VAL A 35 -39.10 17.55 -15.24
C VAL A 35 -38.14 16.79 -16.14
N ARG A 36 -37.96 17.24 -17.39
CA ARG A 36 -36.99 16.62 -18.32
C ARG A 36 -35.56 16.58 -17.76
N ILE A 37 -35.10 17.66 -17.13
CA ILE A 37 -33.76 17.68 -16.55
C ILE A 37 -33.67 16.67 -15.40
N ASN A 38 -34.69 16.60 -14.53
CA ASN A 38 -34.72 15.63 -13.45
C ASN A 38 -34.72 14.19 -13.94
N ASP A 39 -35.46 13.89 -15.01
CA ASP A 39 -35.55 12.55 -15.59
C ASP A 39 -34.21 12.09 -16.20
N ILE A 40 -33.46 13.01 -16.81
CA ILE A 40 -32.21 12.68 -17.53
C ILE A 40 -30.97 12.80 -16.63
N PHE A 41 -30.91 13.81 -15.77
CA PHE A 41 -29.69 14.20 -15.04
C PHE A 41 -29.82 14.09 -13.52
N GLY A 42 -31.00 13.78 -13.00
CA GLY A 42 -31.25 13.62 -11.56
C GLY A 42 -31.74 14.89 -10.87
N ASN A 43 -31.93 14.82 -9.55
CA ASN A 43 -32.69 15.79 -8.78
C ASN A 43 -32.00 17.18 -8.69
N CYS A 44 -32.51 18.12 -9.49
CA CYS A 44 -32.05 19.51 -9.52
C CYS A 44 -32.23 20.25 -8.19
N GLU A 45 -33.27 19.91 -7.42
CA GLU A 45 -33.59 20.59 -6.18
C GLU A 45 -32.61 20.22 -5.07
N GLU A 46 -32.31 18.93 -4.96
CA GLU A 46 -31.29 18.45 -4.05
C GLU A 46 -29.92 18.99 -4.43
N LEU A 47 -29.57 18.96 -5.72
CA LEU A 47 -28.33 19.52 -6.22
C LEU A 47 -28.18 20.99 -5.81
N ALA A 48 -29.17 21.83 -6.11
CA ALA A 48 -29.10 23.25 -5.82
C ALA A 48 -28.91 23.53 -4.32
N LYS A 49 -29.53 22.74 -3.42
CA LYS A 49 -29.40 22.93 -1.96
C LYS A 49 -27.95 22.86 -1.48
N PHE A 50 -27.16 21.97 -2.06
CA PHE A 50 -25.80 21.66 -1.58
C PHE A 50 -24.70 22.04 -2.58
N TYR A 51 -25.06 22.62 -3.73
CA TYR A 51 -24.09 22.95 -4.77
C TYR A 51 -23.04 23.95 -4.30
N ILE A 52 -21.78 23.56 -4.45
CA ILE A 52 -20.61 24.44 -4.36
C ILE A 52 -20.08 24.65 -5.78
N GLN A 53 -19.79 25.89 -6.12
CA GLN A 53 -19.21 26.23 -7.41
C GLN A 53 -17.74 25.76 -7.42
N PRO A 54 -17.33 24.87 -8.34
CA PRO A 54 -15.93 24.51 -8.48
C PRO A 54 -15.12 25.65 -9.11
N ASP A 55 -13.83 25.66 -8.81
CA ASP A 55 -12.87 26.43 -9.58
C ASP A 55 -12.44 25.67 -10.83
N CYS A 56 -11.77 26.38 -11.73
CA CYS A 56 -11.17 25.82 -12.92
C CYS A 56 -9.78 26.40 -13.16
N GLN A 57 -8.99 25.66 -13.94
CA GLN A 57 -7.60 25.99 -14.28
C GLN A 57 -7.31 25.62 -15.74
N GLN A 58 -6.19 26.10 -16.26
CA GLN A 58 -5.81 25.89 -17.67
C GLN A 58 -4.94 24.64 -17.90
N VAL A 59 -4.44 24.03 -16.83
CA VAL A 59 -3.56 22.86 -16.85
C VAL A 59 -4.31 21.65 -16.27
N ASN A 60 -4.07 20.47 -16.83
CA ASN A 60 -4.68 19.24 -16.33
C ASN A 60 -4.19 18.94 -14.90
N PRO A 61 -5.08 18.91 -13.89
CA PRO A 61 -4.68 18.59 -12.51
C PRO A 61 -4.13 17.17 -12.32
N ALA A 62 -4.36 16.26 -13.28
CA ALA A 62 -3.91 14.86 -13.18
C ALA A 62 -2.52 14.59 -13.79
N ASP A 63 -1.89 15.58 -14.45
CA ASP A 63 -0.56 15.46 -15.07
C ASP A 63 0.54 16.17 -14.24
N GLU A 64 0.17 17.12 -13.38
CA GLU A 64 1.07 17.71 -12.40
C GLU A 64 1.21 16.71 -11.24
N LEU A 65 2.42 16.22 -10.98
CA LEU A 65 2.77 15.33 -9.86
C LEU A 65 1.93 15.70 -8.63
N GLU A 66 1.05 14.80 -8.18
CA GLU A 66 -0.06 15.06 -7.25
C GLU A 66 0.37 15.57 -5.85
N ASP A 67 1.66 15.83 -5.61
CA ASP A 67 2.24 16.41 -4.39
C ASP A 67 3.01 17.75 -4.58
N GLU A 68 3.24 18.24 -5.81
CA GLU A 68 3.91 19.53 -6.08
C GLU A 68 2.91 20.63 -6.50
N THR A 69 1.84 20.80 -5.72
CA THR A 69 0.75 21.74 -6.05
C THR A 69 1.01 23.16 -5.52
N ILE A 70 1.93 23.92 -6.13
CA ILE A 70 2.01 25.38 -5.88
C ILE A 70 2.40 26.15 -7.15
N SER A 71 1.51 26.28 -8.17
CA SER A 71 1.59 27.41 -9.13
C SER A 71 0.41 27.61 -10.11
N SER A 72 -0.61 26.75 -10.20
CA SER A 72 -1.66 26.96 -11.22
C SER A 72 -2.69 28.03 -10.80
N ILE A 73 -2.87 29.06 -11.64
CA ILE A 73 -3.86 30.12 -11.43
C ILE A 73 -5.26 29.53 -11.59
N ARG A 74 -6.05 29.56 -10.51
CA ARG A 74 -7.46 29.12 -10.49
C ARG A 74 -8.40 30.30 -10.70
N ALA A 75 -9.54 30.04 -11.34
CA ALA A 75 -10.63 30.99 -11.52
C ALA A 75 -11.99 30.31 -11.32
N GLY A 76 -12.98 31.06 -10.81
CA GLY A 76 -14.32 30.51 -10.62
C GLY A 76 -14.97 30.12 -11.94
N VAL A 77 -15.44 28.86 -12.06
CA VAL A 77 -15.89 28.32 -13.35
C VAL A 77 -17.05 29.10 -13.99
N PHE A 78 -17.97 29.65 -13.20
CA PHE A 78 -19.06 30.47 -13.74
C PHE A 78 -18.57 31.79 -14.32
N GLU A 79 -17.55 32.40 -13.72
CA GLU A 79 -16.94 33.61 -14.28
C GLU A 79 -16.29 33.30 -15.63
N THR A 80 -15.57 32.17 -15.71
CA THR A 80 -14.95 31.69 -16.94
C THR A 80 -15.98 31.44 -18.04
N ILE A 81 -17.06 30.71 -17.73
CA ILE A 81 -18.16 30.46 -18.68
C ILE A 81 -18.80 31.80 -19.11
N ASN A 82 -19.03 32.74 -18.19
CA ASN A 82 -19.60 34.05 -18.54
C ASN A 82 -18.71 34.85 -19.49
N LYS A 83 -17.40 34.87 -19.22
CA LYS A 83 -16.43 35.53 -20.11
C LYS A 83 -16.49 34.91 -21.51
N PHE A 84 -16.61 33.58 -21.61
CA PHE A 84 -16.77 32.89 -22.89
C PHE A 84 -18.10 33.25 -23.59
N LEU A 85 -19.21 33.25 -22.86
CA LEU A 85 -20.54 33.56 -23.42
C LEU A 85 -20.66 35.00 -23.92
N ASN A 86 -19.90 35.93 -23.34
CA ASN A 86 -19.96 37.36 -23.66
C ASN A 86 -18.80 37.86 -24.56
N ARG A 87 -17.83 37.00 -24.90
CA ARG A 87 -16.71 37.36 -25.77
C ARG A 87 -17.19 37.60 -27.20
N ASP A 88 -16.59 38.54 -27.93
CA ASP A 88 -16.81 38.66 -29.37
C ASP A 88 -16.36 37.40 -30.12
N ILE A 89 -17.16 36.94 -31.09
CA ILE A 89 -16.82 35.78 -31.92
C ILE A 89 -15.74 36.20 -32.91
N VAL A 90 -14.53 35.69 -32.74
CA VAL A 90 -13.50 35.73 -33.78
C VAL A 90 -13.88 34.69 -34.84
N THR A 91 -13.75 35.02 -36.13
CA THR A 91 -14.03 34.12 -37.26
C THR A 91 -12.98 33.01 -37.37
N ARG A 92 -12.93 32.12 -36.38
CA ARG A 92 -12.12 30.89 -36.37
C ARG A 92 -13.01 29.73 -35.98
N ASP A 93 -12.86 28.61 -36.68
CA ASP A 93 -13.53 27.37 -36.34
C ASP A 93 -13.15 26.96 -34.91
N GLY A 94 -14.15 26.62 -34.08
CA GLY A 94 -13.94 26.26 -32.67
C GLY A 94 -14.16 27.39 -31.67
N ALA A 95 -14.19 28.65 -32.12
CA ALA A 95 -14.30 29.80 -31.21
C ALA A 95 -15.66 29.87 -30.47
N SER A 96 -16.71 29.23 -30.99
CA SER A 96 -18.04 29.17 -30.35
C SER A 96 -18.22 27.95 -29.45
N GLN A 97 -17.25 27.04 -29.38
CA GLN A 97 -17.31 25.81 -28.57
C GLN A 97 -16.23 25.80 -27.48
N MET A 98 -16.63 25.65 -26.22
CA MET A 98 -15.72 25.53 -25.08
C MET A 98 -15.76 24.13 -24.50
N PHE A 99 -14.60 23.57 -24.19
CA PHE A 99 -14.44 22.31 -23.47
C PHE A 99 -14.21 22.54 -21.98
N ILE A 100 -14.90 21.76 -21.17
CA ILE A 100 -14.67 21.65 -19.72
C ILE A 100 -14.31 20.20 -19.42
N LEU A 101 -13.05 19.96 -19.07
CA LEU A 101 -12.52 18.63 -18.76
C LEU A 101 -12.37 18.45 -17.25
N ALA A 102 -12.64 17.25 -16.76
CA ALA A 102 -12.36 16.88 -15.38
C ALA A 102 -12.47 15.37 -15.19
N ASP A 103 -11.85 14.82 -14.15
CA ASP A 103 -12.03 13.42 -13.79
C ASP A 103 -13.47 13.07 -13.42
N ALA A 104 -13.75 11.77 -13.32
CA ALA A 104 -15.03 11.27 -12.81
C ALA A 104 -15.32 11.88 -11.41
N GLY A 105 -16.58 12.20 -11.15
CA GLY A 105 -16.98 12.74 -9.84
C GLY A 105 -16.63 14.21 -9.54
N MET A 106 -16.00 14.94 -10.47
CA MET A 106 -15.63 16.35 -10.27
C MET A 106 -16.77 17.36 -10.48
N GLY A 107 -18.00 16.89 -10.75
CA GLY A 107 -19.18 17.76 -10.84
C GLY A 107 -19.45 18.38 -12.21
N LYS A 108 -18.96 17.79 -13.32
CA LYS A 108 -19.22 18.27 -14.71
C LYS A 108 -20.72 18.37 -15.03
N THR A 109 -21.47 17.29 -14.81
CA THR A 109 -22.93 17.25 -15.02
C THR A 109 -23.64 18.24 -14.10
N SER A 110 -23.27 18.26 -12.83
CA SER A 110 -23.78 19.19 -11.83
C SER A 110 -23.59 20.65 -12.23
N LEU A 111 -22.43 20.98 -12.80
CA LEU A 111 -22.12 22.31 -13.32
C LEU A 111 -23.08 22.69 -14.44
N LEU A 112 -23.24 21.85 -15.48
CA LEU A 112 -24.14 22.14 -16.60
C LEU A 112 -25.61 22.26 -16.17
N MET A 113 -26.06 21.40 -15.23
CA MET A 113 -27.38 21.53 -14.62
C MET A 113 -27.54 22.88 -13.93
N MET A 114 -26.55 23.32 -13.14
CA MET A 114 -26.60 24.63 -12.48
C MET A 114 -26.54 25.80 -13.47
N VAL A 115 -25.81 25.66 -14.58
CA VAL A 115 -25.80 26.64 -15.67
C VAL A 115 -27.21 26.80 -16.26
N LYS A 116 -27.87 25.67 -16.55
CA LYS A 116 -29.23 25.61 -17.09
C LYS A 116 -30.27 26.13 -16.10
N LEU A 117 -30.18 25.75 -14.82
CA LEU A 117 -31.07 26.23 -13.77
C LEU A 117 -30.95 27.75 -13.59
N SER A 118 -29.74 28.30 -13.56
CA SER A 118 -29.54 29.76 -13.48
C SER A 118 -30.15 30.51 -14.67
N HIS A 119 -30.15 29.91 -15.88
CA HIS A 119 -30.87 30.46 -17.04
C HIS A 119 -32.39 30.42 -16.86
N LEU A 120 -32.94 29.29 -16.43
CA LEU A 120 -34.39 29.12 -16.23
C LEU A 120 -34.95 30.05 -15.14
N MET A 121 -34.15 30.32 -14.11
CA MET A 121 -34.51 31.11 -12.94
C MET A 121 -34.18 32.60 -13.09
N ALA A 122 -33.67 33.03 -14.26
CA ALA A 122 -33.31 34.43 -14.50
C ALA A 122 -34.54 35.34 -14.40
N PHE A 123 -34.47 36.36 -13.53
CA PHE A 123 -35.55 37.35 -13.35
C PHE A 123 -35.80 38.16 -14.63
N TRP A 124 -34.71 38.49 -15.34
CA TRP A 124 -34.75 39.13 -16.65
C TRP A 124 -34.55 38.09 -17.75
N PRO A 125 -35.36 38.10 -18.83
CA PRO A 125 -35.14 37.22 -19.98
C PRO A 125 -33.75 37.46 -20.55
N LYS A 126 -32.96 36.39 -20.69
CA LYS A 126 -31.69 36.48 -21.41
C LYS A 126 -31.98 36.52 -22.92
N ASN A 127 -31.16 37.24 -23.68
CA ASN A 127 -31.29 37.35 -25.14
C ASN A 127 -30.93 36.05 -25.88
N TYR A 128 -30.86 34.92 -25.20
CA TYR A 128 -30.55 33.62 -25.78
C TYR A 128 -31.36 32.50 -25.09
N GLN A 129 -31.69 31.46 -25.85
CA GLN A 129 -32.20 30.20 -25.33
C GLN A 129 -31.06 29.35 -24.77
N CYS A 130 -31.33 28.51 -23.76
CA CYS A 130 -30.34 27.57 -23.23
C CYS A 130 -30.89 26.16 -23.34
N LYS A 131 -30.16 25.22 -23.95
CA LYS A 131 -30.54 23.80 -24.09
C LYS A 131 -29.48 22.92 -23.45
N LEU A 132 -29.91 21.88 -22.74
CA LEU A 132 -29.03 20.91 -22.10
C LEU A 132 -29.35 19.52 -22.65
N LEU A 133 -28.35 18.85 -23.23
CA LEU A 133 -28.47 17.51 -23.80
C LEU A 133 -27.37 16.60 -23.25
N LYS A 134 -27.69 15.32 -23.10
CA LYS A 134 -26.71 14.27 -22.81
C LYS A 134 -26.18 13.71 -24.13
N LEU A 135 -24.87 13.57 -24.25
CA LEU A 135 -24.25 13.01 -25.46
C LEU A 135 -24.51 11.50 -25.55
N GLY A 136 -24.80 11.04 -26.76
CA GLY A 136 -25.22 9.66 -27.05
C GLY A 136 -25.61 9.45 -28.52
N ALA A 137 -26.25 8.31 -28.81
CA ALA A 137 -26.55 7.91 -30.18
C ALA A 137 -27.40 8.93 -30.96
N THR A 138 -28.37 9.58 -30.31
CA THR A 138 -29.30 10.53 -30.95
C THR A 138 -28.79 11.95 -31.07
N THR A 139 -27.62 12.29 -30.49
CA THR A 139 -27.20 13.70 -30.31
C THR A 139 -27.21 14.51 -31.60
N LEU A 140 -26.75 13.96 -32.72
CA LEU A 140 -26.75 14.73 -33.99
C LEU A 140 -28.17 15.04 -34.48
N SER A 141 -29.13 14.12 -34.28
CA SER A 141 -30.54 14.37 -34.57
C SER A 141 -31.08 15.45 -33.63
N ASP A 142 -30.85 15.29 -32.33
CA ASP A 142 -31.33 16.22 -31.30
C ASP A 142 -30.79 17.65 -31.53
N ILE A 143 -29.53 17.77 -31.96
CA ILE A 143 -28.90 19.06 -32.33
C ILE A 143 -29.56 19.65 -33.58
N ASN A 144 -29.90 18.82 -34.56
CA ASN A 144 -30.50 19.26 -35.81
C ASN A 144 -31.93 19.79 -35.63
N ASP A 145 -32.69 19.19 -34.71
CA ASP A 145 -34.07 19.56 -34.40
C ASP A 145 -34.20 20.86 -33.59
N ILE A 146 -33.08 21.44 -33.12
CA ILE A 146 -33.10 22.72 -32.41
C ILE A 146 -33.24 23.89 -33.40
N GLU A 147 -34.36 24.59 -33.30
CA GLU A 147 -34.60 25.86 -33.99
C GLU A 147 -33.80 27.03 -33.38
N ASN A 148 -33.60 28.09 -34.16
CA ASN A 148 -32.93 29.33 -33.71
C ASN A 148 -31.53 29.11 -33.09
N LYS A 149 -30.71 28.26 -33.73
CA LYS A 149 -29.36 27.89 -33.27
C LYS A 149 -28.49 29.11 -32.94
N SER A 150 -28.50 30.15 -33.79
CA SER A 150 -27.71 31.39 -33.61
C SER A 150 -28.09 32.22 -32.38
N GLN A 151 -29.21 31.93 -31.72
CA GLN A 151 -29.66 32.54 -30.47
C GLN A 151 -29.73 31.51 -29.33
N THR A 152 -29.05 30.38 -29.47
CA THR A 152 -29.10 29.27 -28.50
C THR A 152 -27.71 28.95 -27.94
N VAL A 153 -27.60 28.97 -26.62
CA VAL A 153 -26.51 28.34 -25.87
C VAL A 153 -26.83 26.86 -25.72
N LEU A 154 -25.94 26.00 -26.20
CA LEU A 154 -26.06 24.56 -26.11
C LEU A 154 -25.08 24.00 -25.08
N LEU A 155 -25.59 23.23 -24.13
CA LEU A 155 -24.81 22.52 -23.12
C LEU A 155 -24.85 21.03 -23.46
N LEU A 156 -23.70 20.43 -23.74
CA LEU A 156 -23.56 19.03 -24.08
C LEU A 156 -22.80 18.32 -22.98
N ASP A 157 -23.46 17.39 -22.29
CA ASP A 157 -22.88 16.68 -21.17
C ASP A 157 -22.31 15.31 -21.57
N SER A 158 -21.15 14.98 -20.99
CA SER A 158 -20.56 13.63 -20.95
C SER A 158 -20.21 13.02 -22.30
N LEU A 159 -19.32 13.67 -23.07
CA LEU A 159 -18.79 13.12 -24.33
C LEU A 159 -18.16 11.73 -24.18
N ASP A 160 -17.59 11.45 -23.00
CA ASP A 160 -17.04 10.14 -22.65
C ASP A 160 -18.08 9.01 -22.58
N GLU A 161 -19.37 9.35 -22.44
CA GLU A 161 -20.47 8.39 -22.40
C GLU A 161 -21.14 8.20 -23.79
N ASP A 162 -20.70 8.91 -24.84
CA ASP A 162 -21.23 8.73 -26.20
C ASP A 162 -20.79 7.38 -26.79
N THR A 163 -21.74 6.45 -26.90
CA THR A 163 -21.49 5.10 -27.41
C THR A 163 -20.96 5.08 -28.84
N GLN A 164 -21.21 6.13 -29.63
CA GLN A 164 -20.69 6.25 -30.99
C GLN A 164 -19.18 6.56 -31.03
N CYS A 165 -18.60 7.10 -29.94
CA CYS A 165 -17.15 7.27 -29.82
C CYS A 165 -16.43 5.91 -29.79
N LYS A 166 -17.07 4.85 -29.29
CA LYS A 166 -16.50 3.49 -29.20
C LYS A 166 -16.42 2.78 -30.56
N GLN A 167 -17.27 3.14 -31.53
CA GLN A 167 -17.40 2.42 -32.82
C GLN A 167 -16.61 3.07 -33.98
N GLY A 168 -16.20 4.33 -33.87
CA GLY A 168 -15.60 5.08 -35.01
C GLY A 168 -14.47 6.04 -34.66
N GLY A 169 -13.96 5.99 -33.42
CA GLY A 169 -12.90 6.86 -32.92
C GLY A 169 -13.40 8.22 -32.41
N THR A 170 -12.97 8.61 -31.21
CA THR A 170 -13.40 9.84 -30.51
C THR A 170 -13.23 11.10 -31.35
N ILE A 171 -12.13 11.22 -32.10
CA ILE A 171 -11.83 12.41 -32.94
C ILE A 171 -12.88 12.60 -34.04
N ASN A 172 -13.28 11.52 -34.73
CA ASN A 172 -14.25 11.59 -35.82
C ASN A 172 -15.64 11.98 -35.30
N ARG A 173 -16.07 11.36 -34.20
CA ARG A 173 -17.35 11.70 -33.56
C ARG A 173 -17.35 13.15 -33.07
N LEU A 174 -16.26 13.59 -32.45
CA LEU A 174 -16.09 14.96 -31.98
C LEU A 174 -16.13 15.98 -33.12
N THR A 175 -15.47 15.69 -34.24
CA THR A 175 -15.48 16.54 -35.44
C THR A 175 -16.92 16.75 -35.94
N LYS A 176 -17.72 15.68 -36.06
CA LYS A 176 -19.13 15.77 -36.45
C LYS A 176 -19.98 16.61 -35.49
N ILE A 177 -19.71 16.52 -34.18
CA ILE A 177 -20.40 17.33 -33.17
C ILE A 177 -20.01 18.80 -33.33
N LEU A 178 -18.74 19.11 -33.54
CA LEU A 178 -18.28 20.50 -33.76
C LEU A 178 -18.88 21.10 -35.03
N GLU A 179 -18.94 20.34 -36.12
CA GLU A 179 -19.59 20.75 -37.37
C GLU A 179 -21.08 21.04 -37.15
N ALA A 180 -21.82 20.12 -36.52
CA ALA A 180 -23.26 20.27 -36.26
C ALA A 180 -23.59 21.42 -35.30
N THR A 181 -22.64 21.82 -34.46
CA THR A 181 -22.81 22.87 -33.46
C THR A 181 -22.22 24.23 -33.87
N SER A 182 -21.59 24.33 -35.04
CA SER A 182 -20.93 25.55 -35.55
C SER A 182 -21.85 26.77 -35.61
N CYS A 183 -23.12 26.58 -35.94
CA CYS A 183 -24.12 27.65 -36.09
C CYS A 183 -24.79 28.09 -34.77
N PHE A 184 -24.39 27.53 -33.62
CA PHE A 184 -24.96 27.92 -32.33
C PHE A 184 -24.37 29.22 -31.81
N TYR A 185 -25.13 29.94 -30.97
CA TYR A 185 -24.60 31.14 -30.30
C TYR A 185 -23.33 30.78 -29.52
N ARG A 186 -23.42 29.79 -28.62
CA ARG A 186 -22.29 29.22 -27.85
C ARG A 186 -22.56 27.78 -27.52
N VAL A 187 -21.51 26.98 -27.39
CA VAL A 187 -21.61 25.57 -27.00
C VAL A 187 -20.62 25.30 -25.88
N VAL A 188 -21.06 24.62 -24.83
CA VAL A 188 -20.20 24.13 -23.75
C VAL A 188 -20.28 22.61 -23.74
N ILE A 189 -19.14 21.94 -23.84
CA ILE A 189 -19.04 20.49 -23.94
C ILE A 189 -18.22 19.98 -22.74
N THR A 190 -18.78 19.05 -21.98
CA THR A 190 -18.04 18.38 -20.89
C THR A 190 -17.52 17.02 -21.34
N CYS A 191 -16.33 16.65 -20.86
CA CYS A 191 -15.76 15.33 -21.07
C CYS A 191 -14.81 14.97 -19.92
N ARG A 192 -14.57 13.67 -19.71
CA ARG A 192 -13.46 13.22 -18.86
C ARG A 192 -12.12 13.49 -19.53
N THR A 193 -11.19 14.04 -18.75
CA THR A 193 -9.82 14.35 -19.19
C THR A 193 -9.16 13.19 -19.95
N GLN A 194 -9.17 12.00 -19.35
CA GLN A 194 -8.57 10.78 -19.91
C GLN A 194 -9.23 10.22 -21.17
N PHE A 195 -10.47 10.62 -21.48
CA PHE A 195 -11.19 10.20 -22.69
C PHE A 195 -11.02 11.18 -23.84
N PHE A 196 -10.51 12.37 -23.53
CA PHE A 196 -10.25 13.36 -24.53
C PHE A 196 -9.03 12.94 -25.37
N PRO A 197 -9.05 13.11 -26.70
CA PRO A 197 -7.94 12.71 -27.55
C PRO A 197 -6.66 13.44 -27.14
N GLU A 198 -5.54 12.71 -27.04
CA GLU A 198 -4.22 13.35 -26.96
C GLU A 198 -4.00 14.14 -28.25
N THR A 199 -3.79 15.44 -28.13
CA THR A 199 -3.42 16.26 -29.29
C THR A 199 -1.96 15.99 -29.59
N ALA A 200 -1.70 15.41 -30.77
CA ALA A 200 -0.34 15.22 -31.27
C ALA A 200 0.45 16.52 -31.10
N GLY A 201 1.58 16.42 -30.39
CA GLY A 201 2.27 17.54 -29.76
C GLY A 201 2.17 18.86 -30.50
N SER A 202 1.39 19.80 -29.98
CA SER A 202 1.67 21.21 -30.23
C SER A 202 2.96 21.51 -29.47
N ALA A 203 4.06 21.55 -30.22
CA ALA A 203 5.41 21.83 -29.74
C ALA A 203 5.59 23.21 -29.05
N PHE A 204 4.50 23.92 -28.73
CA PHE A 204 4.47 25.13 -27.93
C PHE A 204 3.14 25.22 -27.15
N ASN A 205 3.25 25.30 -25.83
CA ASN A 205 2.20 25.64 -24.86
C ASN A 205 1.10 26.57 -25.39
N THR A 206 -0.11 26.05 -25.64
CA THR A 206 -1.33 26.87 -25.62
C THR A 206 -2.17 26.50 -24.42
N MET A 207 -1.74 26.97 -23.24
CA MET A 207 -2.56 26.90 -22.02
C MET A 207 -3.98 27.41 -22.30
N GLY A 208 -4.97 26.63 -21.89
CA GLY A 208 -6.37 27.02 -21.98
C GLY A 208 -7.01 26.88 -23.37
N LYS A 209 -6.39 26.16 -24.32
CA LYS A 209 -6.97 25.86 -25.64
C LYS A 209 -6.62 24.46 -26.10
N ILE A 210 -7.45 23.92 -26.99
CA ILE A 210 -7.15 22.69 -27.73
C ILE A 210 -7.39 22.87 -29.22
N SER A 211 -6.54 22.24 -30.03
CA SER A 211 -6.59 22.32 -31.49
C SER A 211 -6.67 20.92 -32.12
N PHE A 212 -7.68 20.66 -32.96
CA PHE A 212 -7.78 19.42 -33.75
C PHE A 212 -8.64 19.63 -35.00
N ASN A 213 -8.26 19.02 -36.13
CA ASN A 213 -8.97 19.12 -37.42
C ASN A 213 -9.41 20.55 -37.78
N ASN A 214 -8.52 21.54 -37.62
CA ASN A 214 -8.72 22.98 -37.84
C ASN A 214 -9.62 23.73 -36.84
N TYR A 215 -10.17 23.06 -35.83
CA TYR A 215 -10.90 23.70 -34.74
C TYR A 215 -9.95 24.14 -33.62
N ASP A 216 -10.04 25.41 -33.21
CA ASP A 216 -9.34 25.99 -32.04
C ASP A 216 -10.37 26.30 -30.94
N CYS A 217 -10.53 25.38 -29.99
CA CYS A 217 -11.54 25.50 -28.94
C CYS A 217 -10.91 25.93 -27.60
N PRO A 218 -11.50 26.90 -26.87
CA PRO A 218 -11.15 27.14 -25.47
C PRO A 218 -11.32 25.88 -24.61
N LEU A 219 -10.37 25.65 -23.70
CA LEU A 219 -10.34 24.48 -22.83
C LEU A 219 -10.04 24.93 -21.39
N VAL A 220 -10.80 24.40 -20.43
CA VAL A 220 -10.47 24.51 -18.99
C VAL A 220 -10.69 23.18 -18.29
N TYR A 221 -9.98 23.00 -17.19
CA TYR A 221 -10.10 21.85 -16.31
C TYR A 221 -10.79 22.25 -15.01
N LEU A 222 -11.73 21.46 -14.50
CA LEU A 222 -12.24 21.67 -13.14
C LEU A 222 -11.16 21.32 -12.12
N SER A 223 -10.97 22.19 -11.14
CA SER A 223 -10.02 22.00 -10.06
C SER A 223 -10.66 21.19 -8.92
N LEU A 224 -9.81 20.53 -8.13
CA LEU A 224 -10.19 20.02 -6.82
C LEU A 224 -10.72 21.16 -5.94
N PHE A 225 -11.66 20.83 -5.04
CA PHE A 225 -12.16 21.80 -4.08
C PHE A 225 -11.03 22.33 -3.19
N THR A 226 -11.12 23.57 -2.77
CA THR A 226 -10.31 24.12 -1.67
C THR A 226 -10.89 23.70 -0.33
N ASP A 227 -10.12 23.89 0.75
CA ASP A 227 -10.63 23.71 2.12
C ASP A 227 -11.89 24.56 2.36
N GLU A 228 -11.93 25.80 1.84
CA GLU A 228 -13.11 26.67 1.96
C GLU A 228 -14.33 26.08 1.24
N GLN A 229 -14.16 25.51 0.04
CA GLN A 229 -15.24 24.88 -0.72
C GLN A 229 -15.75 23.61 -0.03
N VAL A 230 -14.87 22.80 0.56
CA VAL A 230 -15.22 21.63 1.38
C VAL A 230 -16.03 22.07 2.61
N ASP A 231 -15.52 23.05 3.35
CA ASP A 231 -16.18 23.57 4.54
C ASP A 231 -17.56 24.18 4.21
N GLU A 232 -17.67 24.92 3.09
CA GLU A 232 -18.96 25.46 2.62
C GLU A 232 -19.96 24.34 2.30
N TYR A 233 -19.51 23.26 1.66
CA TYR A 233 -20.35 22.10 1.36
C TYR A 233 -20.92 21.48 2.64
N LEU A 234 -20.05 21.20 3.62
CA LEU A 234 -20.44 20.59 4.89
C LEU A 234 -21.40 21.49 5.69
N GLU A 235 -21.17 22.80 5.68
CA GLU A 235 -22.05 23.77 6.34
C GLU A 235 -23.42 23.87 5.67
N LYS A 236 -23.52 23.72 4.34
CA LYS A 236 -24.80 23.61 3.64
C LYS A 236 -25.53 22.30 3.96
N ARG A 237 -24.80 21.17 4.05
CA ARG A 237 -25.37 19.86 4.35
C ARG A 237 -25.84 19.75 5.80
N TYR A 238 -25.09 20.33 6.74
CA TYR A 238 -25.37 20.30 8.19
C TYR A 238 -25.48 21.72 8.77
N PRO A 239 -26.54 22.47 8.42
CA PRO A 239 -26.69 23.86 8.83
C PRO A 239 -26.85 23.98 10.36
N ARG A 240 -26.35 25.08 10.92
CA ARG A 240 -26.57 25.41 12.34
C ARG A 240 -28.06 25.68 12.57
N SER A 241 -28.70 24.94 13.48
CA SER A 241 -30.11 25.10 13.81
C SER A 241 -30.35 26.36 14.67
N LEU A 242 -31.44 27.10 14.38
CA LEU A 242 -31.91 28.24 15.17
C LEU A 242 -32.32 27.87 16.61
N LYS A 243 -32.51 26.58 16.95
CA LYS A 243 -32.88 26.13 18.30
C LYS A 243 -31.76 26.26 19.35
N PHE A 244 -30.53 26.57 18.93
CA PHE A 244 -29.34 26.65 19.81
C PHE A 244 -28.87 28.09 20.09
N LEU A 245 -29.68 29.09 19.72
CA LEU A 245 -29.35 30.52 19.89
C LEU A 245 -29.18 30.97 21.34
N PHE A 246 -29.53 30.15 22.34
CA PHE A 246 -29.48 30.55 23.76
C PHE A 246 -28.59 29.67 24.65
N ASN A 247 -27.96 28.61 24.13
CA ASN A 247 -26.85 27.93 24.81
C ASN A 247 -26.15 26.96 23.83
N GLN A 248 -24.87 27.24 23.56
CA GLN A 248 -23.91 26.52 22.69
C GLN A 248 -24.05 26.70 21.16
N PHE A 249 -23.07 27.41 20.59
CA PHE A 249 -22.81 27.63 19.14
C PHE A 249 -22.38 26.36 18.35
N TYR A 250 -22.62 25.16 18.87
CA TYR A 250 -22.00 23.93 18.40
C TYR A 250 -23.03 23.01 17.71
N ASN A 251 -22.75 22.61 16.46
CA ASN A 251 -23.48 21.53 15.78
C ASN A 251 -22.58 20.27 15.79
N PRO A 252 -22.84 19.28 16.66
CA PRO A 252 -22.02 18.08 16.78
C PRO A 252 -21.86 17.35 15.46
N LYS A 253 -22.94 17.24 14.67
CA LYS A 253 -22.93 16.53 13.39
C LYS A 253 -22.04 17.21 12.35
N LEU A 254 -22.00 18.54 12.34
CA LEU A 254 -21.08 19.29 11.48
C LEU A 254 -19.63 19.12 11.92
N TYR A 255 -19.38 19.11 13.23
CA TYR A 255 -18.05 18.87 13.76
C TYR A 255 -17.54 17.47 13.40
N ASP A 256 -18.36 16.44 13.64
CA ASP A 256 -18.03 15.05 13.30
C ASP A 256 -17.77 14.91 11.79
N ALA A 257 -18.62 15.50 10.95
CA ALA A 257 -18.42 15.54 9.50
C ALA A 257 -17.08 16.18 9.10
N LYS A 258 -16.72 17.33 9.70
CA LYS A 258 -15.44 17.99 9.42
C LYS A 258 -14.25 17.12 9.86
N GLN A 259 -14.34 16.43 10.99
CA GLN A 259 -13.28 15.54 11.46
C GLN A 259 -13.11 14.31 10.56
N SER A 260 -14.21 13.66 10.16
CA SER A 260 -14.19 12.51 9.25
C SER A 260 -13.67 12.84 7.86
N ILE A 261 -14.04 14.00 7.33
CA ILE A 261 -13.60 14.42 6.00
C ILE A 261 -12.14 14.87 6.01
N ARG A 262 -11.67 15.51 7.09
CA ARG A 262 -10.25 15.89 7.19
C ARG A 262 -9.32 14.69 7.39
N SER A 263 -9.82 13.57 7.91
CA SER A 263 -9.01 12.37 8.11
C SER A 263 -8.75 11.57 6.83
N ILE A 264 -9.50 11.79 5.74
CA ILE A 264 -9.28 11.14 4.43
C ILE A 264 -8.25 11.82 3.53
N GLY A 265 -7.55 12.84 4.04
CA GLY A 265 -6.45 13.49 3.33
C GLY A 265 -6.89 14.14 2.02
N SER A 266 -6.11 13.96 0.95
CA SER A 266 -6.32 14.61 -0.36
C SER A 266 -7.66 14.25 -1.03
N LEU A 267 -8.28 13.13 -0.64
CA LEU A 267 -9.59 12.74 -1.15
C LEU A 267 -10.72 13.68 -0.71
N GLN A 268 -10.54 14.44 0.38
CA GLN A 268 -11.55 15.39 0.87
C GLN A 268 -11.92 16.45 -0.18
N PHE A 269 -11.00 16.76 -1.09
CA PHE A 269 -11.16 17.79 -2.10
C PHE A 269 -11.95 17.33 -3.34
N ARG A 270 -12.35 16.06 -3.41
CA ARG A 270 -13.14 15.51 -4.53
C ARG A 270 -14.64 15.59 -4.23
N PRO A 271 -15.43 16.35 -5.02
CA PRO A 271 -16.86 16.57 -4.75
C PRO A 271 -17.68 15.28 -4.62
N PHE A 272 -17.36 14.26 -5.42
CA PHE A 272 -18.00 12.95 -5.33
C PHE A 272 -17.85 12.26 -3.98
N LEU A 273 -16.70 12.38 -3.31
CA LEU A 273 -16.50 11.75 -2.00
C LEU A 273 -17.24 12.50 -0.91
N LEU A 274 -17.32 13.82 -1.02
CA LEU A 274 -18.15 14.65 -0.15
C LEU A 274 -19.64 14.32 -0.27
N SER A 275 -20.13 13.91 -1.45
CA SER A 275 -21.53 13.48 -1.59
C SER A 275 -21.84 12.19 -0.83
N HIS A 276 -20.83 11.42 -0.43
CA HIS A 276 -20.97 10.18 0.36
C HIS A 276 -20.62 10.39 1.85
N VAL A 277 -20.54 11.65 2.30
CA VAL A 277 -20.22 11.99 3.70
C VAL A 277 -21.16 11.32 4.70
N GLU A 278 -22.43 11.08 4.35
CA GLU A 278 -23.39 10.37 5.22
C GLU A 278 -23.01 8.91 5.42
N THR A 279 -22.62 8.20 4.35
CA THR A 279 -22.11 6.83 4.43
C THR A 279 -20.81 6.77 5.23
N LEU A 280 -19.92 7.75 5.03
CA LEU A 280 -18.70 7.89 5.83
C LEU A 280 -19.02 8.10 7.32
N LEU A 281 -20.02 8.93 7.63
CA LEU A 281 -20.48 9.20 9.00
C LEU A 281 -21.18 8.01 9.65
N GLU A 282 -21.98 7.24 8.90
CA GLU A 282 -22.63 6.02 9.39
C GLU A 282 -21.61 4.90 9.66
N SER A 283 -20.55 4.84 8.85
CA SER A 283 -19.41 3.94 9.09
C SER A 283 -18.46 4.42 10.21
N HIS A 284 -18.55 5.70 10.58
CA HIS A 284 -17.78 6.30 11.66
C HIS A 284 -18.36 5.94 13.03
N ARG A 285 -17.86 4.86 13.61
CA ARG A 285 -17.64 4.86 15.07
C ARG A 285 -16.57 5.93 15.36
N GLN A 286 -16.73 6.71 16.43
CA GLN A 286 -15.71 7.68 16.83
C GLN A 286 -14.32 7.02 16.84
N GLY A 287 -13.37 7.58 16.08
CA GLY A 287 -11.99 7.08 16.00
C GLY A 287 -11.63 6.23 14.78
N ALA A 288 -12.50 6.12 13.77
CA ALA A 288 -12.15 5.36 12.57
C ALA A 288 -10.95 5.98 11.82
N THR A 289 -10.03 5.12 11.43
CA THR A 289 -8.78 5.51 10.77
C THR A 289 -9.00 5.82 9.29
N GLU A 290 -8.06 6.54 8.67
CA GLU A 290 -8.09 6.79 7.23
C GLU A 290 -8.25 5.48 6.43
N TYR A 291 -7.53 4.42 6.82
CA TYR A 291 -7.61 3.12 6.18
C TYR A 291 -9.02 2.51 6.21
N GLU A 292 -9.73 2.62 7.34
CA GLU A 292 -11.10 2.11 7.49
C GLU A 292 -12.10 2.88 6.62
N LEU A 293 -11.87 4.18 6.41
CA LEU A 293 -12.68 4.99 5.52
C LEU A 293 -12.51 4.58 4.06
N TYR A 294 -11.27 4.33 3.61
CA TYR A 294 -11.01 3.78 2.27
C TYR A 294 -11.66 2.42 2.08
N LYS A 295 -11.61 1.56 3.11
CA LYS A 295 -12.28 0.26 3.11
C LYS A 295 -13.78 0.40 2.91
N GLY A 296 -14.44 1.27 3.67
CA GLY A 296 -15.89 1.54 3.51
C GLY A 296 -16.25 2.11 2.14
N LEU A 297 -15.40 3.00 1.60
CA LEU A 297 -15.58 3.58 0.26
C LEU A 297 -15.51 2.51 -0.84
N VAL A 298 -14.45 1.69 -0.83
CA VAL A 298 -14.26 0.61 -1.81
C VAL A 298 -15.36 -0.43 -1.70
N ASP A 299 -15.76 -0.78 -0.48
CA ASP A 299 -16.85 -1.73 -0.22
C ASP A 299 -18.17 -1.28 -0.85
N THR A 300 -18.55 -0.02 -0.58
CA THR A 300 -19.77 0.60 -1.12
C THR A 300 -19.74 0.67 -2.65
N TRP A 301 -18.59 1.04 -3.22
CA TRP A 301 -18.40 1.08 -4.66
C TRP A 301 -18.57 -0.32 -5.30
N LEU A 302 -17.87 -1.33 -4.78
CA LEU A 302 -17.93 -2.69 -5.32
C LEU A 302 -19.35 -3.27 -5.27
N ASN A 303 -20.07 -3.07 -4.16
CA ASN A 303 -21.46 -3.51 -4.03
C ASN A 303 -22.35 -2.95 -5.15
N ARG A 304 -22.18 -1.66 -5.47
CA ARG A 304 -22.94 -0.99 -6.53
C ARG A 304 -22.58 -1.54 -7.92
N GLU A 305 -21.30 -1.74 -8.19
CA GLU A 305 -20.87 -2.25 -9.50
C GLU A 305 -21.32 -3.71 -9.72
N VAL A 306 -21.32 -4.55 -8.68
CA VAL A 306 -21.88 -5.91 -8.76
C VAL A 306 -23.38 -5.87 -9.11
N ILE A 307 -24.15 -4.96 -8.53
CA ILE A 307 -25.58 -4.80 -8.85
C ILE A 307 -25.76 -4.43 -10.33
N LYS A 308 -24.97 -3.47 -10.84
CA LYS A 308 -25.03 -3.06 -12.25
C LYS A 308 -24.65 -4.19 -13.21
N LEU A 309 -23.59 -4.93 -12.91
CA LEU A 309 -23.15 -6.06 -13.72
C LEU A 309 -24.24 -7.13 -13.85
N ARG A 310 -24.97 -7.41 -12.76
CA ARG A 310 -26.12 -8.33 -12.78
C ARG A 310 -27.31 -7.77 -13.56
N GLN A 311 -27.65 -6.50 -13.36
CA GLN A 311 -28.86 -5.90 -13.94
C GLN A 311 -28.73 -5.50 -15.41
N HIS A 312 -27.55 -5.06 -15.84
CA HIS A 312 -27.35 -4.45 -17.16
C HIS A 312 -26.53 -5.31 -18.12
N HIS A 313 -25.75 -6.26 -17.59
CA HIS A 313 -24.84 -7.07 -18.40
C HIS A 313 -25.07 -8.58 -18.26
N ASP A 314 -26.06 -9.00 -17.46
CA ASP A 314 -26.37 -10.40 -17.15
C ASP A 314 -25.14 -11.21 -16.69
N LYS A 315 -24.23 -10.53 -15.97
CA LYS A 315 -22.98 -11.13 -15.46
C LYS A 315 -23.12 -11.48 -13.99
N ASN A 316 -23.00 -12.77 -13.68
CA ASN A 316 -23.07 -13.28 -12.32
C ASN A 316 -21.70 -13.25 -11.61
N ILE A 317 -21.20 -12.05 -11.33
CA ILE A 317 -19.95 -11.82 -10.60
C ILE A 317 -20.28 -11.46 -9.15
N ASN A 318 -19.49 -11.96 -8.21
CA ASN A 318 -19.59 -11.57 -6.81
C ASN A 318 -18.57 -10.47 -6.48
N LYS A 319 -18.76 -9.86 -5.31
CA LYS A 319 -17.93 -8.74 -4.85
C LYS A 319 -16.46 -9.11 -4.63
N ASP A 320 -16.21 -10.29 -4.10
CA ASP A 320 -14.86 -10.75 -3.77
C ASP A 320 -14.02 -10.98 -5.03
N ASP A 321 -14.63 -11.53 -6.08
CA ASP A 321 -14.00 -11.70 -7.39
C ASP A 321 -13.66 -10.34 -8.00
N LEU A 322 -14.59 -9.38 -7.92
CA LEU A 322 -14.37 -8.02 -8.39
C LEU A 322 -13.28 -7.28 -7.59
N LEU A 323 -13.22 -7.50 -6.27
CA LEU A 323 -12.17 -6.95 -5.41
C LEU A 323 -10.79 -7.49 -5.77
N LYS A 324 -10.66 -8.82 -5.93
CA LYS A 324 -9.41 -9.47 -6.36
C LYS A 324 -8.92 -8.93 -7.69
N ALA A 325 -9.85 -8.75 -8.62
CA ALA A 325 -9.62 -8.17 -9.93
C ALA A 325 -9.02 -6.74 -9.83
N CYS A 326 -9.58 -5.91 -8.95
CA CYS A 326 -9.08 -4.55 -8.69
C CYS A 326 -7.71 -4.56 -8.00
N ILE A 327 -7.49 -5.41 -7.00
CA ILE A 327 -6.20 -5.55 -6.30
C ILE A 327 -5.11 -5.95 -7.30
N TRP A 328 -5.40 -6.88 -8.20
CA TRP A 328 -4.47 -7.32 -9.23
C TRP A 328 -4.12 -6.21 -10.22
N LEU A 329 -5.09 -5.44 -10.70
CA LEU A 329 -4.83 -4.27 -11.55
C LEU A 329 -3.95 -3.24 -10.83
N ALA A 330 -4.22 -2.99 -9.55
CA ALA A 330 -3.47 -2.04 -8.75
C ALA A 330 -1.99 -2.45 -8.60
N GLU A 331 -1.77 -3.73 -8.32
CA GLU A 331 -0.43 -4.31 -8.20
C GLU A 331 0.33 -4.29 -9.53
N THR A 332 -0.33 -4.65 -10.63
CA THR A 332 0.25 -4.65 -11.99
C THR A 332 0.72 -3.25 -12.37
N MET A 333 -0.12 -2.23 -12.13
CA MET A 333 0.22 -0.82 -12.35
C MET A 333 1.45 -0.41 -11.52
N GLN A 334 1.49 -0.81 -10.25
CA GLN A 334 2.59 -0.47 -9.33
C GLN A 334 3.92 -1.09 -9.78
N ARG A 335 3.94 -2.37 -10.19
CA ARG A 335 5.15 -3.05 -10.66
C ARG A 335 5.70 -2.47 -11.95
N GLN A 336 4.82 -2.11 -12.88
CA GLN A 336 5.22 -1.54 -14.17
C GLN A 336 5.67 -0.08 -14.05
N GLY A 337 5.47 0.55 -12.90
CA GLY A 337 5.69 2.00 -12.74
C GLY A 337 4.76 2.81 -13.62
N ARG A 338 3.56 2.30 -13.91
CA ARG A 338 2.58 2.93 -14.82
C ARG A 338 1.29 3.27 -14.08
N HIS A 339 0.55 4.25 -14.59
CA HIS A 339 -0.78 4.61 -14.07
C HIS A 339 -1.93 3.93 -14.81
N THR A 340 -1.63 3.20 -15.90
CA THR A 340 -2.63 2.53 -16.73
C THR A 340 -2.24 1.09 -17.07
N VAL A 341 -3.23 0.24 -17.36
CA VAL A 341 -3.06 -1.15 -17.85
C VAL A 341 -3.98 -1.41 -19.03
N ALA A 342 -3.41 -1.79 -20.18
CA ALA A 342 -4.18 -2.14 -21.37
C ALA A 342 -4.90 -3.49 -21.24
N LEU A 343 -6.16 -3.57 -21.71
CA LEU A 343 -6.96 -4.81 -21.71
C LEU A 343 -6.25 -5.98 -22.40
N LYS A 344 -5.53 -5.72 -23.50
CA LYS A 344 -4.75 -6.75 -24.22
C LYS A 344 -3.64 -7.38 -23.36
N HIS A 345 -3.05 -6.62 -22.44
CA HIS A 345 -2.06 -7.15 -21.50
C HIS A 345 -2.75 -8.00 -20.44
N ILE A 346 -3.99 -7.69 -20.06
CA ILE A 346 -4.78 -8.51 -19.13
C ILE A 346 -4.97 -9.92 -19.68
N GLN A 347 -5.37 -10.05 -20.96
CA GLN A 347 -5.55 -11.36 -21.61
C GLN A 347 -4.23 -12.16 -21.75
N GLN A 348 -3.11 -11.48 -21.96
CA GLN A 348 -1.79 -12.13 -22.06
C GLN A 348 -1.25 -12.56 -20.69
N LEU A 349 -1.54 -11.78 -19.63
CA LEU A 349 -1.06 -12.03 -18.27
C LEU A 349 -1.77 -13.19 -17.57
N CYS A 350 -2.99 -13.55 -18.00
CA CYS A 350 -3.72 -14.72 -17.47
C CYS A 350 -3.10 -16.07 -17.87
N HIS A 351 -2.19 -16.09 -18.86
CA HIS A 351 -1.54 -17.31 -19.35
C HIS A 351 -0.01 -17.27 -19.26
N CYS A 352 0.58 -16.23 -18.67
CA CYS A 352 1.99 -16.23 -18.33
C CYS A 352 2.20 -16.94 -16.99
N ASP A 353 3.35 -17.60 -16.82
CA ASP A 353 3.82 -18.05 -15.50
C ASP A 353 3.87 -16.85 -14.55
N SER A 354 2.79 -16.68 -13.79
CA SER A 354 2.55 -15.52 -12.95
C SER A 354 2.98 -15.82 -11.53
N HIS A 355 3.82 -14.96 -10.99
CA HIS A 355 4.25 -14.96 -9.59
C HIS A 355 3.14 -14.51 -8.61
N ILE A 356 1.86 -14.70 -8.94
CA ILE A 356 0.72 -14.34 -8.11
C ILE A 356 -0.24 -15.53 -8.10
N ILE A 357 -0.76 -15.92 -6.93
CA ILE A 357 -1.91 -16.83 -6.87
C ILE A 357 -3.13 -16.02 -7.34
N LEU A 358 -3.30 -15.92 -8.65
CA LEU A 358 -4.60 -15.71 -9.24
C LEU A 358 -5.19 -17.09 -9.49
N LEU A 359 -6.31 -17.35 -8.83
CA LEU A 359 -7.23 -18.48 -8.98
C LEU A 359 -7.05 -19.21 -10.32
N GLU A 360 -6.46 -20.42 -10.27
CA GLU A 360 -6.50 -21.38 -11.39
C GLU A 360 -7.96 -21.62 -11.84
N ASP A 361 -8.96 -21.41 -10.96
CA ASP A 361 -10.39 -21.64 -11.24
C ASP A 361 -11.19 -20.39 -11.69
N SER A 362 -10.61 -19.17 -11.74
CA SER A 362 -11.42 -17.93 -11.91
C SER A 362 -10.84 -16.84 -12.84
N ALA A 363 -9.71 -17.06 -13.50
CA ALA A 363 -9.10 -16.04 -14.38
C ALA A 363 -10.07 -15.51 -15.44
N ASP A 364 -10.85 -16.40 -16.07
CA ASP A 364 -11.85 -16.02 -17.08
C ASP A 364 -12.98 -15.17 -16.48
N ARG A 365 -13.42 -15.48 -15.25
CA ARG A 365 -14.47 -14.71 -14.54
C ARG A 365 -14.00 -13.31 -14.16
N VAL A 366 -12.71 -13.15 -13.84
CA VAL A 366 -12.07 -11.87 -13.52
C VAL A 366 -11.99 -10.98 -14.77
N ILE A 367 -11.59 -11.54 -15.92
CA ILE A 367 -11.55 -10.82 -17.20
C ILE A 367 -12.96 -10.43 -17.66
N GLU A 368 -13.91 -11.37 -17.60
CA GLU A 368 -15.30 -11.11 -17.99
C GLU A 368 -15.94 -9.99 -17.16
N GLY A 369 -15.58 -9.89 -15.88
CA GLY A 369 -16.13 -8.86 -15.01
C GLY A 369 -15.54 -7.48 -15.22
N ILE A 370 -14.22 -7.39 -15.26
CA ILE A 370 -13.52 -6.12 -15.45
C ILE A 370 -13.91 -5.46 -16.77
N ASP A 371 -14.15 -6.23 -17.84
CA ASP A 371 -14.42 -5.64 -19.15
C ASP A 371 -15.73 -4.83 -19.17
N HIS A 372 -16.72 -5.25 -18.37
CA HIS A 372 -18.03 -4.62 -18.25
C HIS A 372 -18.16 -3.64 -17.08
N ILE A 373 -17.09 -3.37 -16.32
CA ILE A 373 -17.11 -2.29 -15.32
C ILE A 373 -17.31 -0.97 -16.08
N ASP A 374 -18.48 -0.38 -15.87
CA ASP A 374 -18.94 0.76 -16.63
C ASP A 374 -18.10 2.01 -16.29
N ILE A 375 -17.84 2.83 -17.31
CA ILE A 375 -17.14 4.10 -17.20
C ILE A 375 -18.17 5.14 -16.70
N GLY A 376 -18.91 4.82 -15.64
CA GLY A 376 -19.92 5.73 -15.08
C GLY A 376 -19.27 6.86 -14.29
N THR A 377 -20.01 7.94 -14.07
CA THR A 377 -19.57 9.18 -13.36
C THR A 377 -19.06 8.96 -11.93
N ASN A 378 -19.24 7.77 -11.37
CA ASN A 378 -18.99 7.43 -9.97
C ASN A 378 -18.04 6.23 -9.77
N SER A 379 -17.27 5.80 -10.78
CA SER A 379 -16.41 4.61 -10.67
C SER A 379 -15.02 4.91 -10.10
N LEU A 380 -14.52 4.04 -9.20
CA LEU A 380 -13.14 4.09 -8.69
C LEU A 380 -12.12 3.48 -9.67
N LEU A 381 -12.59 2.75 -10.68
CA LEU A 381 -11.80 2.20 -11.78
C LEU A 381 -12.40 2.67 -13.11
N ASN A 382 -11.60 3.32 -13.94
CA ASN A 382 -12.03 3.91 -15.20
C ASN A 382 -11.17 3.42 -16.36
N ARG A 383 -11.53 3.82 -17.59
CA ARG A 383 -10.69 3.64 -18.78
C ARG A 383 -10.16 4.97 -19.32
N ASN A 384 -9.11 4.97 -20.13
CA ASN A 384 -8.70 6.13 -20.93
C ASN A 384 -9.24 6.03 -22.36
N SER A 385 -8.90 7.00 -23.22
CA SER A 385 -9.27 7.06 -24.64
C SER A 385 -8.75 5.87 -25.46
N TYR A 386 -7.66 5.22 -25.00
CA TYR A 386 -7.10 4.00 -25.58
C TYR A 386 -7.73 2.71 -25.02
N GLY A 387 -8.69 2.82 -24.09
CA GLY A 387 -9.38 1.69 -23.48
C GLY A 387 -8.60 1.01 -22.33
N GLU A 388 -7.51 1.60 -21.86
CA GLU A 388 -6.69 1.11 -20.76
C GLU A 388 -7.28 1.49 -19.40
N PHE A 389 -7.20 0.58 -18.42
CA PHE A 389 -7.69 0.79 -17.07
C PHE A 389 -6.82 1.77 -16.28
N ARG A 390 -7.44 2.61 -15.43
CA ARG A 390 -6.80 3.55 -14.49
C ARG A 390 -7.68 3.73 -13.25
N PHE A 391 -7.09 3.71 -12.06
CA PHE A 391 -7.81 4.08 -10.84
C PHE A 391 -8.12 5.58 -10.81
N SER A 392 -9.25 5.95 -10.20
CA SER A 392 -9.66 7.36 -10.09
C SER A 392 -8.71 8.21 -9.24
N HIS A 393 -7.84 7.59 -8.43
CA HIS A 393 -6.79 8.24 -7.67
C HIS A 393 -5.67 7.28 -7.29
N LEU A 394 -4.44 7.80 -7.15
CA LEU A 394 -3.29 7.01 -6.71
C LEU A 394 -3.52 6.39 -5.33
N SER A 395 -4.09 7.13 -4.37
CA SER A 395 -4.31 6.61 -3.02
C SER A 395 -5.28 5.43 -2.96
N ILE A 396 -6.22 5.31 -3.91
CA ILE A 396 -7.10 4.14 -4.02
C ILE A 396 -6.31 2.92 -4.49
N ARG A 397 -5.41 3.11 -5.46
CA ARG A 397 -4.50 2.06 -5.91
C ARG A 397 -3.63 1.57 -4.75
N GLU A 398 -3.01 2.51 -4.03
CA GLU A 398 -2.16 2.23 -2.87
C GLU A 398 -2.93 1.51 -1.75
N PHE A 399 -4.14 1.97 -1.45
CA PHE A 399 -5.04 1.32 -0.51
C PHE A 399 -5.34 -0.12 -0.93
N LEU A 400 -5.71 -0.37 -2.20
CA LEU A 400 -6.05 -1.71 -2.70
C LEU A 400 -4.86 -2.67 -2.59
N ILE A 401 -3.64 -2.21 -2.83
CA ILE A 401 -2.44 -3.04 -2.64
C ILE A 401 -2.31 -3.43 -1.16
N VAL A 402 -2.39 -2.48 -0.24
CA VAL A 402 -2.29 -2.78 1.21
C VAL A 402 -3.45 -3.67 1.68
N TYR A 403 -4.65 -3.45 1.14
CA TYR A 403 -5.82 -4.26 1.46
C TYR A 403 -5.71 -5.69 0.92
N GLY A 404 -5.11 -5.88 -0.26
CA GLY A 404 -4.81 -7.21 -0.79
C GLY A 404 -3.81 -7.99 0.06
N VAL A 405 -2.82 -7.30 0.65
CA VAL A 405 -1.90 -7.88 1.64
C VAL A 405 -2.64 -8.22 2.93
N GLU A 406 -3.48 -7.32 3.45
CA GLU A 406 -4.30 -7.56 4.65
C GLU A 406 -5.18 -8.82 4.51
N LEU A 407 -5.75 -9.04 3.33
CA LEU A 407 -6.63 -10.17 3.02
C LEU A 407 -5.87 -11.47 2.71
N GLY A 408 -4.53 -11.46 2.66
CA GLY A 408 -3.73 -12.61 2.24
C GLY A 408 -3.91 -12.99 0.76
N ILE A 409 -4.46 -12.10 -0.05
CA ILE A 409 -4.65 -12.29 -1.50
C ILE A 409 -3.35 -12.00 -2.25
N LEU A 410 -2.60 -11.00 -1.80
CA LEU A 410 -1.27 -10.68 -2.32
C LEU A 410 -0.20 -11.35 -1.47
N VAL A 411 0.55 -12.27 -2.08
CA VAL A 411 1.73 -12.92 -1.49
C VAL A 411 2.97 -12.37 -2.18
N ASP A 412 3.91 -11.78 -1.43
CA ASP A 412 5.16 -11.28 -2.00
C ASP A 412 6.12 -12.45 -2.25
N LYS A 413 6.41 -12.65 -3.54
CA LYS A 413 7.32 -13.69 -4.06
C LYS A 413 8.77 -13.21 -4.20
N GLY A 414 9.14 -12.13 -3.52
CA GLY A 414 10.52 -11.66 -3.39
C GLY A 414 10.91 -10.45 -4.25
N ASP A 415 10.02 -9.96 -5.11
CA ASP A 415 10.29 -8.82 -6.01
C ASP A 415 9.93 -7.46 -5.36
N PRO A 416 10.86 -6.50 -5.32
CA PRO A 416 10.59 -5.18 -4.78
C PRO A 416 9.65 -4.39 -5.71
N PHE A 417 8.43 -4.11 -5.28
CA PHE A 417 7.59 -3.06 -5.88
C PHE A 417 7.92 -1.70 -5.24
N HIS A 418 7.78 -0.61 -6.00
CA HIS A 418 8.04 0.74 -5.50
C HIS A 418 7.09 1.07 -4.35
N LYS A 419 7.60 1.59 -3.23
CA LYS A 419 6.81 1.92 -2.04
C LYS A 419 6.56 3.42 -2.00
N THR A 420 5.35 3.82 -1.66
CA THR A 420 5.02 5.24 -1.43
C THR A 420 4.77 5.47 0.06
N ASP A 421 4.92 6.72 0.50
CA ASP A 421 4.72 7.10 1.91
C ASP A 421 3.29 6.80 2.38
N ASN A 422 2.32 6.93 1.48
CA ASN A 422 0.92 6.66 1.79
C ASN A 422 0.64 5.16 1.98
N MET A 423 1.28 4.27 1.20
CA MET A 423 1.21 2.82 1.44
C MET A 423 1.79 2.47 2.82
N ILE A 424 2.93 3.08 3.19
CA ILE A 424 3.55 2.89 4.51
C ILE A 424 2.61 3.36 5.63
N LYS A 425 1.92 4.49 5.44
CA LYS A 425 0.91 5.01 6.39
C LYS A 425 -0.24 4.03 6.59
N PHE A 426 -0.77 3.44 5.51
CA PHE A 426 -1.81 2.40 5.59
C PHE A 426 -1.30 1.15 6.30
N ILE A 427 -0.11 0.64 5.95
CA ILE A 427 0.49 -0.53 6.60
C ILE A 427 0.63 -0.31 8.12
N LYS A 428 1.14 0.86 8.53
CA LYS A 428 1.23 1.23 9.95
C LYS A 428 -0.13 1.20 10.64
N THR A 429 -1.18 1.66 9.95
CA THR A 429 -2.55 1.72 10.49
C THR A 429 -3.16 0.32 10.64
N VAL A 430 -3.03 -0.53 9.63
CA VAL A 430 -3.48 -1.94 9.67
C VAL A 430 -2.78 -2.70 10.78
N ASN A 431 -1.47 -2.48 10.94
CA ASN A 431 -0.67 -3.20 11.93
C ASN A 431 -0.98 -2.75 13.35
N LYS A 432 -1.22 -1.45 13.62
CA LYS A 432 -1.57 -0.93 14.96
C LYS A 432 -2.72 -1.67 15.64
N ASN A 433 -3.69 -2.16 14.86
CA ASN A 433 -4.89 -2.83 15.39
C ASN A 433 -4.82 -4.36 15.32
N LYS A 434 -3.71 -4.95 14.81
CA LYS A 434 -3.57 -6.40 14.55
C LYS A 434 -2.34 -7.04 15.19
N VAL A 435 -1.49 -6.28 15.89
CA VAL A 435 -0.40 -6.86 16.70
C VAL A 435 -1.04 -7.74 17.79
N GLY A 436 -0.90 -9.07 17.65
CA GLY A 436 -1.41 -10.06 18.61
C GLY A 436 -2.47 -11.06 18.09
N MET A 437 -2.90 -11.01 16.81
CA MET A 437 -3.94 -11.92 16.28
C MET A 437 -3.58 -12.67 14.99
N PHE A 438 -2.28 -12.86 14.70
CA PHE A 438 -1.85 -13.74 13.60
C PHE A 438 -1.62 -15.18 14.09
N SER A 439 -2.70 -15.82 14.57
CA SER A 439 -2.79 -17.27 14.55
C SER A 439 -4.08 -17.65 13.83
N ASN A 440 -3.95 -18.35 12.70
CA ASN A 440 -5.05 -19.14 12.18
C ASN A 440 -4.49 -20.44 11.61
N GLU A 441 -5.08 -21.55 12.05
CA GLU A 441 -4.51 -22.91 12.09
C GLU A 441 -4.27 -23.58 10.73
N LYS A 442 -4.28 -22.86 9.58
CA LYS A 442 -4.19 -23.54 8.28
C LYS A 442 -3.33 -22.92 7.19
N ASN A 443 -2.83 -21.69 7.30
CA ASN A 443 -1.83 -21.15 6.36
C ASN A 443 -1.17 -19.94 7.04
N GLY A 444 0.10 -20.07 7.42
CA GLY A 444 0.89 -18.98 7.97
C GLY A 444 0.85 -17.77 7.04
N LEU A 445 0.40 -16.62 7.55
CA LEU A 445 0.41 -15.38 6.79
C LEU A 445 1.85 -14.89 6.68
N LEU A 446 2.36 -14.85 5.44
CA LEU A 446 3.63 -14.21 5.09
C LEU A 446 3.62 -12.73 5.53
N LEU A 447 4.42 -12.40 6.54
CA LEU A 447 4.80 -11.03 6.88
C LEU A 447 5.84 -10.49 5.89
N THR A 448 5.48 -10.50 4.61
CA THR A 448 6.25 -9.86 3.54
C THR A 448 6.33 -8.34 3.65
N GLY A 449 5.54 -7.75 4.54
CA GLY A 449 5.61 -6.33 4.89
C GLY A 449 6.92 -5.88 5.55
N PHE A 450 7.75 -6.78 6.09
CA PHE A 450 9.03 -6.37 6.71
C PHE A 450 10.10 -6.00 5.69
N LYS A 451 10.04 -6.49 4.45
CA LYS A 451 10.86 -5.96 3.35
C LYS A 451 10.58 -4.47 3.10
N LEU A 452 9.45 -3.95 3.58
CA LEU A 452 9.00 -2.58 3.37
C LEU A 452 9.53 -1.60 4.42
N LEU A 453 10.07 -2.08 5.54
CA LEU A 453 10.42 -1.26 6.69
C LEU A 453 11.92 -1.31 7.00
N ASP A 454 12.56 -0.16 7.14
CA ASP A 454 13.95 -0.08 7.62
C ASP A 454 14.03 -0.14 9.17
N SER A 455 15.24 -0.24 9.72
CA SER A 455 15.46 -0.35 11.18
C SER A 455 14.90 0.82 11.98
N ARG A 456 14.91 2.05 11.43
CA ARG A 456 14.35 3.23 12.11
C ARG A 456 12.82 3.18 12.14
N GLN A 457 12.23 2.51 11.17
CA GLN A 457 10.79 2.30 11.13
C GLN A 457 10.39 1.18 12.08
N LEU A 458 11.21 0.12 12.18
CA LEU A 458 10.97 -1.04 13.04
C LEU A 458 11.20 -0.80 14.53
N SER A 459 12.04 0.16 14.90
CA SER A 459 12.30 0.51 16.31
C SER A 459 11.05 0.96 17.10
N ASN A 460 9.97 1.33 16.40
CA ASN A 460 8.69 1.71 17.02
C ASN A 460 7.68 0.55 17.13
N PHE A 461 8.04 -0.66 16.67
CA PHE A 461 7.16 -1.82 16.70
C PHE A 461 7.56 -2.76 17.84
N ASP A 462 6.57 -3.16 18.64
CA ASP A 462 6.73 -4.26 19.58
C ASP A 462 6.51 -5.58 18.83
N LEU A 463 7.59 -6.36 18.65
CA LEU A 463 7.56 -7.66 17.97
C LEU A 463 7.63 -8.83 18.96
N LYS A 464 7.36 -8.57 20.25
CA LYS A 464 7.18 -9.63 21.24
C LYS A 464 6.13 -10.63 20.78
N TYR A 465 6.45 -11.91 20.89
CA TYR A 465 5.55 -13.02 20.54
C TYR A 465 5.05 -13.01 19.08
N ALA A 466 5.69 -12.25 18.19
CA ALA A 466 5.32 -12.22 16.78
C ALA A 466 5.59 -13.59 16.12
N SER A 467 4.72 -14.03 15.20
CA SER A 467 5.03 -15.16 14.34
C SER A 467 5.68 -14.67 13.06
N LEU A 468 6.90 -15.12 12.81
CA LEU A 468 7.80 -14.82 11.69
C LEU A 468 8.33 -16.14 11.07
N GLU A 469 7.58 -17.22 11.24
CA GLU A 469 7.91 -18.55 10.74
C GLU A 469 8.12 -18.54 9.22
N GLU A 470 9.18 -19.23 8.77
CA GLU A 470 9.60 -19.36 7.37
C GLU A 470 9.80 -18.03 6.60
N SER A 471 9.90 -16.90 7.31
CA SER A 471 10.04 -15.59 6.69
C SER A 471 11.42 -15.37 6.07
N ASP A 472 11.48 -14.65 4.95
CA ASP A 472 12.74 -14.18 4.34
C ASP A 472 13.10 -12.80 4.90
N LEU A 473 14.06 -12.78 5.82
CA LEU A 473 14.61 -11.63 6.52
C LEU A 473 16.11 -11.46 6.24
N ARG A 474 16.58 -11.94 5.08
CA ARG A 474 17.98 -11.78 4.66
C ARG A 474 18.39 -10.31 4.61
N ASN A 475 19.53 -10.00 5.20
CA ASN A 475 20.06 -8.62 5.31
C ASN A 475 19.12 -7.65 6.05
N ALA A 476 18.13 -8.14 6.81
CA ALA A 476 17.25 -7.26 7.59
C ALA A 476 18.03 -6.50 8.67
N SER A 477 17.65 -5.26 8.93
CA SER A 477 18.19 -4.48 10.04
C SER A 477 17.23 -4.53 11.22
N LEU A 478 17.53 -5.40 12.17
CA LEU A 478 16.72 -5.72 13.36
C LEU A 478 17.42 -5.37 14.69
N SER A 479 18.50 -4.59 14.61
CA SER A 479 19.27 -4.12 15.76
C SER A 479 18.39 -3.39 16.78
N PHE A 480 18.59 -3.66 18.07
CA PHE A 480 17.87 -3.06 19.20
C PHE A 480 16.36 -3.36 19.27
N ILE A 481 15.85 -4.31 18.47
CA ILE A 481 14.42 -4.67 18.46
C ILE A 481 14.08 -5.65 19.59
N ASN A 482 12.84 -5.59 20.06
CA ASN A 482 12.28 -6.57 20.98
C ASN A 482 11.51 -7.69 20.26
N LEU A 483 12.11 -8.89 20.21
CA LEU A 483 11.57 -10.14 19.65
C LEU A 483 11.41 -11.22 20.74
N GLU A 484 11.22 -10.82 22.00
CA GLU A 484 11.03 -11.76 23.10
C GLU A 484 9.84 -12.69 22.83
N GLY A 485 10.08 -13.99 22.90
CA GLY A 485 9.09 -15.04 22.66
C GLY A 485 8.58 -15.14 21.22
N ALA A 486 9.20 -14.46 20.25
CA ALA A 486 8.79 -14.54 18.84
C ALA A 486 9.00 -15.96 18.26
N ASN A 487 8.15 -16.37 17.32
CA ASN A 487 8.30 -17.61 16.55
C ASN A 487 9.00 -17.31 15.21
N LEU A 488 10.28 -17.66 15.10
CA LEU A 488 11.15 -17.48 13.93
C LEU A 488 11.57 -18.84 13.32
N GLN A 489 10.82 -19.90 13.60
CA GLN A 489 11.12 -21.24 13.12
C GLN A 489 11.28 -21.26 11.59
N GLY A 490 12.37 -21.84 11.11
CA GLY A 490 12.68 -21.95 9.67
C GLY A 490 12.90 -20.62 8.94
N ALA A 491 12.93 -19.48 9.63
CA ALA A 491 13.15 -18.18 8.99
C ALA A 491 14.56 -18.09 8.39
N ASN A 492 14.71 -17.28 7.34
CA ASN A 492 16.01 -16.95 6.77
C ASN A 492 16.45 -15.55 7.18
N LEU A 493 17.40 -15.46 8.11
CA LEU A 493 18.05 -14.27 8.64
C LEU A 493 19.52 -14.15 8.18
N ASP A 494 19.89 -14.76 7.04
CA ASP A 494 21.28 -14.70 6.58
C ASP A 494 21.72 -13.24 6.43
N LYS A 495 22.88 -12.91 7.01
CA LYS A 495 23.49 -11.57 7.02
C LYS A 495 22.61 -10.48 7.65
N ALA A 496 21.59 -10.84 8.43
CA ALA A 496 20.79 -9.86 9.16
C ALA A 496 21.63 -9.17 10.26
N ASN A 497 21.30 -7.92 10.56
CA ASN A 497 21.84 -7.21 11.71
C ASN A 497 20.87 -7.34 12.90
N LEU A 498 21.23 -8.14 13.89
CA LEU A 498 20.52 -8.44 15.15
C LEU A 498 21.31 -7.95 16.38
N GLU A 499 22.14 -6.92 16.19
CA GLU A 499 22.93 -6.31 17.27
C GLU A 499 22.02 -5.83 18.41
N GLU A 500 22.33 -6.24 19.64
CA GLU A 500 21.57 -5.92 20.86
C GLU A 500 20.06 -6.26 20.80
N THR A 501 19.63 -7.14 19.90
CA THR A 501 18.23 -7.56 19.80
C THR A 501 17.83 -8.44 20.98
N ASN A 502 16.63 -8.24 21.53
CA ASN A 502 16.08 -9.09 22.58
C ASN A 502 15.33 -10.29 21.97
N LEU A 503 15.94 -11.46 21.95
CA LEU A 503 15.40 -12.74 21.44
C LEU A 503 15.10 -13.74 22.59
N LYS A 504 14.93 -13.24 23.82
CA LYS A 504 14.70 -14.07 24.99
C LYS A 504 13.50 -15.00 24.77
N GLY A 505 13.71 -16.31 24.94
CA GLY A 505 12.67 -17.33 24.78
C GLY A 505 12.08 -17.46 23.37
N ALA A 506 12.71 -16.89 22.34
CA ALA A 506 12.23 -17.01 20.96
C ALA A 506 12.40 -18.45 20.43
N ASN A 507 11.48 -18.86 19.55
CA ASN A 507 11.60 -20.12 18.81
C ASN A 507 12.37 -19.87 17.50
N LEU A 508 13.64 -20.27 17.44
CA LEU A 508 14.55 -20.13 16.31
C LEU A 508 14.93 -21.51 15.71
N GLN A 509 14.08 -22.52 15.89
CA GLN A 509 14.36 -23.88 15.42
C GLN A 509 14.53 -23.89 13.90
N GLY A 510 15.62 -24.48 13.41
CA GLY A 510 15.92 -24.58 11.98
C GLY A 510 16.16 -23.24 11.27
N VAL A 511 16.35 -22.14 12.00
CA VAL A 511 16.59 -20.82 11.42
C VAL A 511 17.93 -20.78 10.66
N SER A 512 17.99 -20.04 9.56
CA SER A 512 19.26 -19.71 8.89
C SER A 512 19.75 -18.34 9.35
N LEU A 513 20.92 -18.27 9.96
CA LEU A 513 21.58 -17.08 10.50
C LEU A 513 23.00 -16.93 9.93
N GLN A 514 23.22 -17.39 8.69
CA GLN A 514 24.56 -17.45 8.12
C GLN A 514 25.14 -16.04 7.96
N GLY A 515 26.29 -15.80 8.57
CA GLY A 515 26.94 -14.48 8.56
C GLY A 515 26.15 -13.36 9.23
N ALA A 516 25.13 -13.67 10.05
CA ALA A 516 24.36 -12.67 10.76
C ALA A 516 25.18 -12.01 11.90
N ASN A 517 24.89 -10.74 12.20
CA ASN A 517 25.46 -10.05 13.34
C ASN A 517 24.52 -10.14 14.55
N LEU A 518 24.84 -10.95 15.56
CA LEU A 518 24.12 -11.07 16.82
C LEU A 518 24.93 -10.53 18.01
N GLN A 519 25.86 -9.60 17.78
CA GLN A 519 26.68 -9.02 18.83
C GLN A 519 25.80 -8.45 19.95
N GLY A 520 26.05 -8.87 21.19
CA GLY A 520 25.30 -8.42 22.37
C GLY A 520 23.82 -8.84 22.43
N ALA A 521 23.34 -9.69 21.51
CA ALA A 521 21.94 -10.13 21.50
C ALA A 521 21.58 -10.95 22.75
N ASN A 522 20.33 -10.81 23.21
CA ASN A 522 19.82 -11.58 24.34
C ASN A 522 19.04 -12.81 23.84
N LEU A 523 19.67 -13.97 23.83
CA LEU A 523 19.13 -15.28 23.40
C LEU A 523 18.80 -16.19 24.58
N GLN A 524 18.66 -15.64 25.80
CA GLN A 524 18.41 -16.44 26.99
C GLN A 524 17.17 -17.33 26.83
N GLY A 525 17.34 -18.64 27.00
CA GLY A 525 16.27 -19.63 26.87
C GLY A 525 15.68 -19.78 25.46
N ALA A 526 16.31 -19.23 24.42
CA ALA A 526 15.84 -19.37 23.05
C ALA A 526 16.05 -20.80 22.53
N ASN A 527 15.17 -21.24 21.62
CA ASN A 527 15.28 -22.53 20.94
C ASN A 527 16.00 -22.38 19.60
N LEU A 528 17.29 -22.70 19.53
CA LEU A 528 18.13 -22.68 18.33
C LEU A 528 18.42 -24.11 17.80
N GLN A 529 17.57 -25.09 18.12
CA GLN A 529 17.76 -26.46 17.67
C GLN A 529 17.86 -26.51 16.13
N ASP A 530 18.85 -27.23 15.60
CA ASP A 530 19.08 -27.40 14.16
C ASP A 530 19.31 -26.08 13.39
N ALA A 531 19.62 -24.97 14.09
CA ALA A 531 19.89 -23.67 13.46
C ALA A 531 21.23 -23.65 12.68
N CYS A 532 21.28 -22.88 11.60
CA CYS A 532 22.50 -22.66 10.81
C CYS A 532 23.11 -21.29 11.13
N LEU A 533 24.15 -21.27 11.95
CA LEU A 533 24.87 -20.08 12.46
C LEU A 533 26.27 -19.94 11.83
N ASN A 534 26.53 -20.58 10.70
CA ASN A 534 27.85 -20.56 10.05
C ASN A 534 28.32 -19.11 9.79
N GLY A 535 29.48 -18.75 10.32
CA GLY A 535 30.06 -17.41 10.20
C GLY A 535 29.31 -16.29 10.95
N ALA A 536 28.33 -16.61 11.80
CA ALA A 536 27.64 -15.60 12.61
C ALA A 536 28.55 -14.97 13.68
N ILE A 537 28.29 -13.71 14.03
CA ILE A 537 28.99 -12.98 15.10
C ILE A 537 28.10 -12.97 16.34
N LEU A 538 28.46 -13.72 17.38
CA LEU A 538 27.74 -13.80 18.66
C LEU A 538 28.58 -13.25 19.82
N ASP A 539 29.53 -12.36 19.54
CA ASP A 539 30.38 -11.76 20.57
C ASP A 539 29.52 -11.04 21.63
N ASN A 540 29.81 -11.32 22.91
CA ASN A 540 29.06 -10.82 24.07
C ASN A 540 27.56 -11.20 24.11
N ALA A 541 27.09 -12.14 23.28
CA ALA A 541 25.70 -12.57 23.31
C ALA A 541 25.37 -13.36 24.59
N ASN A 542 24.13 -13.23 25.06
CA ASN A 542 23.62 -14.00 26.20
C ASN A 542 22.84 -15.22 25.72
N LEU A 543 23.46 -16.40 25.75
CA LEU A 543 22.89 -17.70 25.35
C LEU A 543 22.58 -18.59 26.57
N ASN A 544 22.45 -18.01 27.76
CA ASN A 544 22.19 -18.78 28.98
C ASN A 544 20.93 -19.64 28.81
N SER A 545 21.04 -20.93 29.11
CA SER A 545 19.96 -21.92 28.98
C SER A 545 19.35 -22.04 27.57
N ALA A 546 20.01 -21.54 26.52
CA ALA A 546 19.56 -21.72 25.14
C ALA A 546 19.73 -23.18 24.70
N MET A 547 18.86 -23.63 23.79
CA MET A 547 18.91 -24.97 23.19
C MET A 547 19.56 -24.88 21.81
N LEU A 548 20.78 -25.38 21.66
CA LEU A 548 21.55 -25.38 20.39
C LEU A 548 21.82 -26.81 19.88
N THR A 549 21.03 -27.80 20.32
CA THR A 549 21.19 -29.19 19.90
C THR A 549 21.18 -29.30 18.37
N GLY A 550 22.23 -29.89 17.80
CA GLY A 550 22.38 -30.06 16.34
C GLY A 550 22.71 -28.79 15.54
N ALA A 551 22.88 -27.63 16.19
CA ALA A 551 23.19 -26.38 15.50
C ALA A 551 24.56 -26.43 14.78
N GLN A 552 24.68 -25.68 13.69
CA GLN A 552 25.88 -25.59 12.84
C GLN A 552 26.55 -24.23 13.01
N LEU A 553 27.79 -24.19 13.51
CA LEU A 553 28.57 -22.97 13.81
C LEU A 553 29.95 -22.96 13.10
N THR A 554 30.06 -23.68 11.99
CA THR A 554 31.32 -23.96 11.29
C THR A 554 31.75 -22.88 10.30
N ILE A 555 32.97 -23.02 9.76
CA ILE A 555 33.43 -22.26 8.59
C ILE A 555 32.57 -22.59 7.36
N LEU A 556 32.12 -21.55 6.66
CA LEU A 556 31.44 -21.69 5.37
C LEU A 556 32.46 -21.67 4.22
N ASN A 557 32.74 -22.83 3.61
CA ASN A 557 33.68 -22.94 2.49
C ASN A 557 32.97 -22.82 1.13
N LEU A 558 32.31 -21.68 0.87
CA LEU A 558 31.72 -21.39 -0.45
C LEU A 558 32.75 -20.71 -1.34
N LEU A 559 33.53 -21.55 -2.03
CA LEU A 559 34.29 -21.34 -3.29
C LEU A 559 35.18 -20.09 -3.51
N GLN A 560 35.30 -19.13 -2.59
CA GLN A 560 36.33 -18.06 -2.63
C GLN A 560 36.29 -17.06 -1.45
N GLN A 561 35.34 -17.15 -0.52
CA GLN A 561 35.28 -16.28 0.66
C GLN A 561 35.80 -17.06 1.88
N LYS A 562 37.02 -16.76 2.35
CA LYS A 562 37.50 -17.26 3.66
C LYS A 562 36.68 -16.57 4.75
N MET A 563 35.54 -17.15 5.13
CA MET A 563 34.87 -16.75 6.37
C MET A 563 35.44 -17.57 7.54
N SER A 564 35.60 -16.93 8.69
CA SER A 564 35.93 -17.61 9.95
C SER A 564 34.74 -18.46 10.42
N GLY A 565 34.97 -19.42 11.31
CA GLY A 565 33.89 -20.06 12.07
C GLY A 565 33.11 -19.02 12.89
N ALA A 566 32.02 -19.44 13.53
CA ALA A 566 31.26 -18.52 14.36
C ALA A 566 32.15 -17.91 15.47
N SER A 567 31.95 -16.62 15.75
CA SER A 567 32.61 -15.94 16.87
C SER A 567 31.68 -15.91 18.07
N LEU A 568 32.10 -16.50 19.19
CA LEU A 568 31.40 -16.55 20.47
C LEU A 568 32.28 -15.98 21.59
N ARG A 569 33.11 -14.97 21.29
CA ARG A 569 34.02 -14.40 22.29
C ARG A 569 33.21 -13.77 23.42
N ASN A 570 33.61 -14.04 24.65
CA ASN A 570 32.89 -13.54 25.85
C ASN A 570 31.40 -13.94 25.91
N ALA A 571 30.95 -14.92 25.12
CA ALA A 571 29.56 -15.34 25.13
C ALA A 571 29.20 -16.05 26.44
N ASN A 572 27.99 -15.80 26.95
CA ASN A 572 27.46 -16.49 28.13
C ASN A 572 26.64 -17.71 27.67
N LEU A 573 27.23 -18.90 27.76
CA LEU A 573 26.67 -20.20 27.37
C LEU A 573 26.37 -21.09 28.60
N ARG A 574 26.27 -20.49 29.80
CA ARG A 574 26.01 -21.26 31.03
C ARG A 574 24.75 -22.11 30.88
N MET A 575 24.88 -23.39 31.22
CA MET A 575 23.79 -24.38 31.17
C MET A 575 23.15 -24.57 29.78
N ALA A 576 23.76 -24.06 28.71
CA ALA A 576 23.27 -24.27 27.35
C ALA A 576 23.39 -25.74 26.95
N ASP A 577 22.48 -26.19 26.07
CA ASP A 577 22.55 -27.53 25.47
C ASP A 577 23.11 -27.44 24.05
N LEU A 578 24.38 -27.81 23.89
CA LEU A 578 25.12 -27.90 22.63
C LEU A 578 25.36 -29.36 22.21
N SER A 579 24.56 -30.31 22.72
CA SER A 579 24.69 -31.71 22.36
C SER A 579 24.66 -31.90 20.85
N LYS A 580 25.65 -32.63 20.30
CA LYS A 580 25.79 -32.90 18.86
C LYS A 580 25.96 -31.66 17.97
N ALA A 581 26.21 -30.49 18.55
CA ALA A 581 26.48 -29.29 17.77
C ALA A 581 27.84 -29.39 17.05
N ASN A 582 27.95 -28.70 15.93
CA ASN A 582 29.19 -28.63 15.15
C ASN A 582 29.81 -27.23 15.28
N LEU A 583 30.91 -27.13 16.02
CA LEU A 583 31.65 -25.92 16.34
C LEU A 583 33.11 -26.02 15.88
N GLU A 584 33.40 -26.78 14.83
CA GLU A 584 34.72 -26.78 14.23
C GLU A 584 35.15 -25.36 13.84
N ASP A 585 36.40 -25.01 14.17
CA ASP A 585 37.01 -23.71 13.92
C ASP A 585 36.32 -22.50 14.61
N ALA A 586 35.39 -22.73 15.54
CA ALA A 586 34.71 -21.66 16.27
C ALA A 586 35.65 -20.95 17.26
N ASN A 587 35.42 -19.66 17.49
CA ASN A 587 36.17 -18.88 18.48
C ASN A 587 35.35 -18.69 19.76
N LEU A 588 35.71 -19.40 20.82
CA LEU A 588 35.13 -19.36 22.16
C LEU A 588 36.09 -18.76 23.21
N THR A 589 37.01 -17.89 22.78
CA THR A 589 37.95 -17.22 23.70
C THR A 589 37.16 -16.48 24.79
N GLU A 590 37.53 -16.70 26.06
CA GLU A 590 36.90 -16.07 27.24
C GLU A 590 35.38 -16.37 27.39
N ALA A 591 34.83 -17.34 26.66
CA ALA A 591 33.43 -17.71 26.80
C ALA A 591 33.14 -18.42 28.13
N CYS A 592 31.91 -18.29 28.65
CA CYS A 592 31.47 -18.96 29.87
C CYS A 592 30.50 -20.11 29.54
N LEU A 593 31.00 -21.34 29.62
CA LEU A 593 30.31 -22.60 29.35
C LEU A 593 30.06 -23.43 30.61
N THR A 594 30.15 -22.82 31.80
CA THR A 594 29.92 -23.51 33.08
C THR A 594 28.65 -24.37 33.05
N SER A 595 28.79 -25.65 33.38
CA SER A 595 27.69 -26.63 33.43
C SER A 595 26.91 -26.82 32.11
N ALA A 596 27.49 -26.46 30.96
CA ALA A 596 26.87 -26.71 29.66
C ALA A 596 26.91 -28.21 29.31
N LYS A 597 25.96 -28.64 28.46
CA LYS A 597 25.88 -30.00 27.92
C LYS A 597 26.41 -29.99 26.49
N LEU A 598 27.48 -30.73 26.22
CA LEU A 598 28.17 -30.69 24.93
C LEU A 598 28.48 -32.10 24.42
N GLN A 599 27.71 -33.11 24.81
CA GLN A 599 28.03 -34.50 24.48
C GLN A 599 27.99 -34.74 22.96
N ALA A 600 28.93 -35.54 22.49
CA ALA A 600 29.06 -35.94 21.07
C ALA A 600 29.12 -34.76 20.08
N SER A 601 29.73 -33.64 20.49
CA SER A 601 29.90 -32.45 19.67
C SER A 601 31.25 -32.44 18.94
N LEU A 602 31.36 -31.60 17.91
CA LEU A 602 32.56 -31.46 17.10
C LEU A 602 33.21 -30.09 17.36
N PHE A 603 34.46 -30.09 17.80
CA PHE A 603 35.24 -28.91 18.17
C PHE A 603 36.65 -28.91 17.57
N SER A 604 36.88 -29.66 16.50
CA SER A 604 38.18 -29.68 15.83
C SER A 604 38.63 -28.26 15.49
N ARG A 605 39.86 -27.88 15.88
CA ARG A 605 40.46 -26.55 15.68
C ARG A 605 39.73 -25.38 16.35
N ALA A 606 38.76 -25.63 17.24
CA ALA A 606 38.10 -24.58 18.00
C ALA A 606 39.04 -23.93 19.02
N ASN A 607 38.82 -22.66 19.34
CA ASN A 607 39.63 -21.92 20.31
C ASN A 607 38.84 -21.58 21.59
N PHE A 608 39.21 -22.21 22.70
CA PHE A 608 38.69 -22.05 24.06
C PHE A 608 39.69 -21.36 25.01
N SER A 609 40.65 -20.59 24.49
CA SER A 609 41.64 -19.94 25.35
C SER A 609 40.96 -19.07 26.42
N ASN A 610 41.38 -19.21 27.68
CA ASN A 610 40.81 -18.53 28.85
C ASN A 610 39.30 -18.73 29.07
N ALA A 611 38.68 -19.76 28.48
CA ALA A 611 37.26 -20.02 28.67
C ALA A 611 36.96 -20.67 30.04
N HIS A 612 35.77 -20.41 30.57
CA HIS A 612 35.25 -21.04 31.80
C HIS A 612 34.38 -22.24 31.44
N LEU A 613 34.88 -23.46 31.65
CA LEU A 613 34.24 -24.71 31.25
C LEU A 613 33.99 -25.62 32.47
N ASP A 614 33.96 -25.05 33.66
CA ASP A 614 33.80 -25.79 34.91
C ASP A 614 32.48 -26.57 34.94
N SER A 615 32.57 -27.84 35.35
CA SER A 615 31.44 -28.79 35.42
C SER A 615 30.70 -29.06 34.09
N ALA A 616 31.30 -28.72 32.94
CA ALA A 616 30.69 -28.99 31.63
C ALA A 616 30.78 -30.49 31.27
N ASP A 617 29.78 -31.01 30.54
CA ASP A 617 29.76 -32.41 30.09
C ASP A 617 30.10 -32.51 28.60
N PHE A 618 31.29 -33.01 28.30
CA PHE A 618 31.85 -33.15 26.97
C PHE A 618 31.90 -34.57 26.45
N LYS A 619 31.30 -35.56 27.13
CA LYS A 619 31.45 -36.98 26.78
C LYS A 619 31.39 -37.26 25.27
N SER A 620 32.37 -38.02 24.79
CA SER A 620 32.48 -38.47 23.39
C SER A 620 32.61 -37.35 22.35
N SER A 621 33.10 -36.17 22.73
CA SER A 621 33.32 -35.05 21.80
C SER A 621 34.71 -35.08 21.16
N ILE A 622 34.86 -34.36 20.04
CA ILE A 622 36.09 -34.35 19.23
C ILE A 622 36.76 -32.97 19.32
N PHE A 623 38.02 -32.93 19.77
CA PHE A 623 38.83 -31.73 20.02
C PHE A 623 40.17 -31.76 19.27
N ILE A 624 40.22 -32.39 18.11
CA ILE A 624 41.46 -32.50 17.33
C ILE A 624 41.99 -31.09 17.02
N GLU A 625 43.23 -30.79 17.39
CA GLU A 625 43.88 -29.48 17.19
C GLU A 625 43.15 -28.30 17.88
N ALA A 626 42.27 -28.55 18.85
CA ALA A 626 41.61 -27.49 19.60
C ALA A 626 42.57 -26.80 20.58
N ASN A 627 42.31 -25.52 20.89
CA ASN A 627 43.11 -24.74 21.83
C ASN A 627 42.32 -24.48 23.12
N PHE A 628 42.89 -24.84 24.27
CA PHE A 628 42.37 -24.71 25.64
C PHE A 628 43.38 -23.96 26.55
N GLU A 629 44.26 -23.15 25.98
CA GLU A 629 45.27 -22.43 26.75
C GLU A 629 44.65 -21.65 27.90
N ASN A 630 45.12 -21.89 29.13
CA ASN A 630 44.64 -21.28 30.38
C ASN A 630 43.14 -21.41 30.66
N ALA A 631 42.46 -22.39 30.05
CA ALA A 631 41.05 -22.63 30.28
C ALA A 631 40.79 -23.25 31.67
N ASP A 632 39.66 -22.90 32.29
CA ASP A 632 39.16 -23.55 33.51
C ASP A 632 38.34 -24.77 33.11
N LEU A 633 38.88 -25.96 33.32
CA LEU A 633 38.25 -27.26 33.00
C LEU A 633 37.85 -28.02 34.27
N THR A 634 37.72 -27.32 35.40
CA THR A 634 37.52 -27.96 36.70
C THR A 634 36.22 -28.77 36.72
N GLN A 635 36.27 -30.01 37.21
CA GLN A 635 35.13 -30.93 37.28
C GLN A 635 34.43 -31.25 35.93
N ALA A 636 35.02 -30.90 34.79
CA ALA A 636 34.46 -31.21 33.49
C ALA A 636 34.58 -32.71 33.15
N ASP A 637 33.61 -33.25 32.41
CA ASP A 637 33.59 -34.67 32.00
C ASP A 637 33.99 -34.81 30.53
N PHE A 638 35.18 -35.35 30.29
CA PHE A 638 35.76 -35.61 28.98
C PHE A 638 35.79 -37.10 28.63
N GLY A 639 34.92 -37.91 29.23
CA GLY A 639 34.88 -39.36 29.00
C GLY A 639 34.83 -39.71 27.51
N GLY A 640 35.82 -40.45 27.00
CA GLY A 640 35.88 -40.91 25.60
C GLY A 640 36.16 -39.82 24.56
N CYS A 641 36.63 -38.63 24.96
CA CYS A 641 36.95 -37.55 24.04
C CYS A 641 38.26 -37.75 23.27
N ASP A 642 38.42 -37.01 22.17
CA ASP A 642 39.64 -37.03 21.37
C ASP A 642 40.32 -35.66 21.30
N PHE A 643 41.48 -35.52 21.95
CA PHE A 643 42.32 -34.33 22.03
C PHE A 643 43.59 -34.43 21.17
N THR A 644 43.56 -35.19 20.08
CA THR A 644 44.75 -35.35 19.24
C THR A 644 45.29 -33.98 18.80
N ASN A 645 46.56 -33.69 19.09
CA ASN A 645 47.23 -32.41 18.82
C ASN A 645 46.58 -31.16 19.46
N ALA A 646 45.73 -31.32 20.48
CA ALA A 646 45.14 -30.19 21.18
C ALA A 646 46.16 -29.45 22.07
N ASN A 647 45.98 -28.15 22.27
CA ASN A 647 46.77 -27.36 23.21
C ASN A 647 45.99 -27.18 24.51
N LEU A 648 46.45 -27.75 25.62
CA LEU A 648 45.89 -27.59 26.97
C LEU A 648 46.89 -26.91 27.92
N GLN A 649 47.81 -26.12 27.38
CA GLN A 649 48.82 -25.44 28.19
C GLN A 649 48.18 -24.55 29.27
N GLY A 650 48.61 -24.69 30.52
CA GLY A 650 48.11 -23.87 31.64
C GLY A 650 46.64 -24.14 32.05
N ALA A 651 45.97 -25.12 31.44
CA ALA A 651 44.58 -25.42 31.76
C ALA A 651 44.42 -26.02 33.17
N ASP A 652 43.36 -25.62 33.90
CA ASP A 652 43.02 -26.19 35.20
C ASP A 652 42.14 -27.43 35.03
N LEU A 653 42.74 -28.61 35.23
CA LEU A 653 42.08 -29.91 35.10
C LEU A 653 41.55 -30.47 36.43
N THR A 654 41.48 -29.67 37.50
CA THR A 654 41.13 -30.15 38.84
C THR A 654 39.78 -30.87 38.88
N GLY A 655 39.80 -32.17 39.22
CA GLY A 655 38.59 -32.98 39.34
C GLY A 655 37.92 -33.35 38.01
N SER A 656 38.53 -33.02 36.87
CA SER A 656 38.02 -33.42 35.55
C SER A 656 38.13 -34.93 35.32
N ASP A 657 37.22 -35.50 34.53
CA ASP A 657 37.23 -36.92 34.14
C ASP A 657 37.71 -37.09 32.70
N LEU A 658 38.93 -37.61 32.51
CA LEU A 658 39.51 -37.95 31.20
C LEU A 658 39.53 -39.46 30.94
N THR A 659 38.59 -40.20 31.55
CA THR A 659 38.43 -41.64 31.32
C THR A 659 38.27 -41.93 29.82
N GLN A 660 39.15 -42.79 29.27
CA GLN A 660 39.20 -43.13 27.84
C GLN A 660 39.47 -41.97 26.87
N ALA A 661 39.94 -40.81 27.33
CA ALA A 661 40.29 -39.72 26.43
C ALA A 661 41.59 -40.04 25.64
N ARG A 662 41.63 -39.68 24.36
CA ARG A 662 42.82 -39.77 23.50
C ARG A 662 43.59 -38.45 23.54
N LEU A 663 44.84 -38.46 23.99
CA LEU A 663 45.69 -37.27 24.17
C LEU A 663 46.95 -37.29 23.26
N THR A 664 46.88 -37.96 22.12
CA THR A 664 48.05 -38.12 21.24
C THR A 664 48.54 -36.76 20.73
N GLY A 665 49.79 -36.39 21.04
CA GLY A 665 50.38 -35.12 20.56
C GLY A 665 49.82 -33.86 21.21
N SER A 666 48.99 -33.98 22.25
CA SER A 666 48.45 -32.80 22.96
C SER A 666 49.52 -32.12 23.82
N ASN A 667 49.56 -30.78 23.83
CA ASN A 667 50.41 -30.01 24.75
C ASN A 667 49.71 -29.85 26.10
N ILE A 668 50.22 -30.48 27.15
CA ILE A 668 49.65 -30.40 28.51
C ILE A 668 50.60 -29.72 29.50
N THR A 669 51.57 -28.94 29.00
CA THR A 669 52.55 -28.21 29.83
C THR A 669 51.84 -27.25 30.78
N ASP A 670 52.31 -27.14 32.01
CA ASP A 670 51.76 -26.26 33.06
C ASP A 670 50.27 -26.48 33.42
N SER A 671 49.65 -27.54 32.90
CA SER A 671 48.29 -27.94 33.27
C SER A 671 48.27 -28.67 34.62
N GLN A 672 47.14 -28.56 35.35
CA GLN A 672 46.96 -29.25 36.63
C GLN A 672 46.62 -30.75 36.44
N ARG A 673 47.38 -31.48 35.63
CA ARG A 673 47.07 -32.88 35.26
C ARG A 673 47.04 -33.87 36.44
N GLY A 674 47.75 -33.58 37.54
CA GLY A 674 47.89 -34.49 38.69
C GLY A 674 46.61 -34.68 39.50
N VAL A 675 45.61 -33.85 39.28
CA VAL A 675 44.33 -33.82 40.00
C VAL A 675 43.13 -34.22 39.11
N ALA A 676 43.42 -34.69 37.89
CA ALA A 676 42.42 -35.22 36.97
C ALA A 676 42.29 -36.75 37.09
N ILE A 677 41.11 -37.28 36.75
CA ILE A 677 40.80 -38.72 36.78
C ILE A 677 41.12 -39.34 35.42
N PHE A 678 42.01 -40.34 35.41
CA PHE A 678 42.34 -41.14 34.22
C PHE A 678 41.98 -42.61 34.45
N ARG A 679 41.12 -43.18 33.60
CA ARG A 679 40.83 -44.63 33.57
C ARG A 679 40.88 -45.15 32.12
N LYS A 680 41.59 -46.26 31.88
CA LYS A 680 41.68 -46.96 30.58
C LYS A 680 40.95 -48.31 30.62
N TYR A 681 40.50 -48.83 29.47
CA TYR A 681 39.92 -50.18 29.40
C TYR A 681 41.02 -51.23 29.58
N LYS A 682 40.67 -52.35 30.23
CA LYS A 682 41.58 -53.45 30.66
C LYS A 682 42.41 -54.13 29.56
N ASN A 683 42.26 -53.78 28.28
CA ASN A 683 42.83 -54.49 27.13
C ASN A 683 43.73 -53.63 26.20
N GLU A 684 44.05 -52.38 26.53
CA GLU A 684 45.01 -51.60 25.75
C GLU A 684 46.44 -51.82 26.28
N LYS A 685 47.38 -52.18 25.39
CA LYS A 685 48.81 -52.27 25.74
C LYS A 685 49.25 -50.93 26.36
N LEU A 686 50.08 -51.03 27.40
CA LEU A 686 50.81 -49.89 27.99
C LEU A 686 51.44 -49.07 26.86
N ASN A 687 50.80 -47.96 26.49
CA ASN A 687 51.47 -46.91 25.74
C ASN A 687 52.57 -46.40 26.66
N GLU A 688 53.81 -46.55 26.19
CA GLU A 688 54.98 -45.95 26.81
C GLU A 688 54.69 -44.48 27.08
N ILE A 689 55.04 -44.08 28.30
CA ILE A 689 55.02 -42.68 28.72
C ILE A 689 56.02 -41.96 27.82
N VAL A 690 55.52 -41.20 26.83
CA VAL A 690 56.34 -40.18 26.17
C VAL A 690 56.36 -39.00 27.13
N SER A 691 57.54 -38.77 27.71
CA SER A 691 57.87 -37.64 28.58
C SER A 691 57.69 -36.31 27.88
#